data_AF-A0A1F7J2C8-F1
#
_entry.id   AF-A0A1F7J2C8-F1
#
_cell.length_a   1.000
_cell.length_b   1.000
_cell.length_c   1.000
_cell.angle_alpha   90.00
_cell.angle_beta   90.00
_cell.angle_gamma   90.00
#
_symmetry.space_group_name_H-M   'P 1'
#
loop_
_entity.id
_entity.type
_entity.pdbx_description
1 polymer ?
#
loop_
_entity_poly.entity_id
_entity_poly.type
_entity_poly.pdbx_seq_one_letter_code
_entity_poly.pdbx_strand_id
1 'polypeptide(L)'
;LLSVINYDNSHELQQGSKQIKDLILKSKMSEKLAREILKFYHELSAKEEQYLKKELSSSRKAVHSLKSAYKLPLVAVRSSATAEDLPDASFAGQQETFLNIQGESHLLLYVKECWASLFTERAMYYRHNHGYDKIKVGLAVVVQHMIESEKSGIAFSIDPVNNDKNKIVIEAIKGLGEYIVQGKVTPDHYEVEKGSLTISVKEIKKQHIKFVKKGRGNVEVKLNKKEGDGQKISDEEILKLAIFVKDIEKHYYFPQDIEWAIANDTVFIVQSRPITTIKKNEEAGKKTKDEKSSGVTQNQLLFSGAPASPGIGVGPVSIIMSPKEIDKIKKGDVMVAPQTNPDYVPAMKKAAAIVTERGGRTSHAAIVSRELGIPAVVGAEGAIKKLKNNQVVSVNGETGDVFKGAIIKNKTQNFTSVSERSHHRRLKTITKVYVNLAEPERAAEVAKLDSDGVGLLRAEFMIAEIGTHPKLFIKRKKQQDFIMKLTHNLLSFVKPFNPRPVIYRATDFKTNEYAHLTGGKEFEPHEENPMLGFRGAYRYTVDSDVFMMELRAIRNIWERGYRNLHLMIPFVRRPWELIKIKDLVKKSGLFLFKDFELKIMVEVPSSALELKEFIKLGIDGVSVGTNDLTMMLLGVDRDNEHVADLYDERSTAVTEVLEYIVKTCVLYNVPCSICGQAASDYPDMVEGLVKLGITSVSVNPDAVERTRELIYNIEKKHFNSIKRSSNDQKFFIEQ
;
A
#
# COMPACT_ATOMS: atom_id res chain seq x y z
N LEU A 1 23.15 -24.15 -2.80
CA LEU A 1 21.90 -24.57 -2.14
C LEU A 1 20.69 -23.81 -2.69
N LEU A 2 20.62 -22.48 -2.54
CA LEU A 2 19.48 -21.66 -2.98
C LEU A 2 19.14 -21.71 -4.49
N SER A 3 20.09 -22.11 -5.35
CA SER A 3 19.92 -22.21 -6.80
C SER A 3 19.31 -23.53 -7.28
N VAL A 4 19.32 -24.58 -6.44
CA VAL A 4 18.90 -25.95 -6.79
C VAL A 4 17.65 -26.41 -6.02
N ILE A 5 17.18 -25.63 -5.05
CA ILE A 5 15.93 -25.90 -4.34
C ILE A 5 14.75 -25.61 -5.27
N ASN A 6 13.85 -26.58 -5.44
CA ASN A 6 12.54 -26.32 -6.01
C ASN A 6 11.64 -25.65 -4.95
N TYR A 7 11.38 -24.36 -5.10
CA TYR A 7 10.61 -23.57 -4.13
C TYR A 7 9.11 -23.92 -4.14
N ASP A 8 8.62 -24.55 -5.21
CA ASP A 8 7.23 -25.02 -5.30
C ASP A 8 7.04 -26.42 -4.68
N ASN A 9 8.12 -27.10 -4.29
CA ASN A 9 8.08 -28.36 -3.57
C ASN A 9 8.33 -28.11 -2.06
N SER A 10 7.29 -28.27 -1.25
CA SER A 10 7.33 -28.02 0.19
C SER A 10 8.37 -28.87 0.94
N HIS A 11 8.60 -30.12 0.51
CA HIS A 11 9.55 -31.02 1.16
C HIS A 11 11.00 -30.61 0.85
N GLU A 12 11.31 -30.28 -0.41
CA GLU A 12 12.63 -29.79 -0.81
C GLU A 12 12.95 -28.44 -0.19
N LEU A 13 11.96 -27.54 -0.14
CA LEU A 13 12.09 -26.24 0.50
C LEU A 13 12.39 -26.38 2.00
N GLN A 14 11.68 -27.28 2.70
CA GLN A 14 11.91 -27.56 4.11
C GLN A 14 13.31 -28.14 4.36
N GLN A 15 13.73 -29.09 3.53
CA GLN A 15 15.06 -29.68 3.64
C GLN A 15 16.16 -28.65 3.37
N GLY A 16 15.97 -27.80 2.36
CA GLY A 16 16.88 -26.71 2.01
C GLY A 16 16.99 -25.65 3.10
N SER A 17 15.85 -25.20 3.65
CA SER A 17 15.75 -24.31 4.81
C SER A 17 16.56 -24.86 5.98
N LYS A 18 16.27 -26.11 6.39
CA LYS A 18 16.96 -26.76 7.50
C LYS A 18 18.48 -26.84 7.28
N GLN A 19 18.92 -27.25 6.10
CA GLN A 19 20.35 -27.32 5.78
C GLN A 19 21.04 -25.95 5.86
N ILE A 20 20.40 -24.90 5.35
CA ILE A 20 20.95 -23.54 5.40
C ILE A 20 21.01 -23.01 6.84
N LYS A 21 19.92 -23.18 7.62
CA LYS A 21 19.90 -22.82 9.04
C LYS A 21 21.02 -23.53 9.80
N ASP A 22 21.18 -24.84 9.61
CA ASP A 22 22.25 -25.63 10.23
C ASP A 22 23.65 -25.13 9.87
N LEU A 23 23.89 -24.73 8.61
CA LEU A 23 25.18 -24.16 8.19
C LEU A 23 25.45 -22.82 8.89
N ILE A 24 24.44 -21.95 9.00
CA ILE A 24 24.56 -20.68 9.70
C ILE A 24 24.84 -20.92 11.19
N LEU A 25 24.10 -21.82 11.84
CA LEU A 25 24.30 -22.13 13.26
C LEU A 25 25.65 -22.78 13.55
N LYS A 26 26.20 -23.60 12.64
CA LYS A 26 27.53 -24.22 12.77
C LYS A 26 28.69 -23.30 12.38
N SER A 27 28.46 -22.27 11.57
CA SER A 27 29.50 -21.31 11.16
C SER A 27 30.17 -20.64 12.37
N LYS A 28 31.43 -20.23 12.27
CA LYS A 28 32.06 -19.45 13.34
C LYS A 28 31.72 -17.97 13.15
N MET A 29 31.15 -17.34 14.19
CA MET A 29 31.07 -15.89 14.25
C MET A 29 32.50 -15.33 14.38
N SER A 30 32.80 -14.23 13.68
CA SER A 30 34.12 -13.61 13.79
C SER A 30 34.37 -13.17 15.23
N GLU A 31 35.59 -13.41 15.74
CA GLU A 31 35.92 -13.06 17.12
C GLU A 31 35.76 -11.57 17.39
N LYS A 32 36.06 -10.73 16.40
CA LYS A 32 35.88 -9.28 16.48
C LYS A 32 34.41 -8.93 16.73
N LEU A 33 33.49 -9.49 15.93
CA LEU A 33 32.06 -9.21 16.07
C LEU A 33 31.50 -9.77 17.39
N ALA A 34 31.90 -10.98 17.78
CA ALA A 34 31.48 -11.57 19.05
C ALA A 34 31.92 -10.70 20.25
N ARG A 35 33.19 -10.25 20.28
CA ARG A 35 33.70 -9.36 21.33
C ARG A 35 32.95 -8.03 21.36
N GLU A 36 32.61 -7.48 20.21
CA GLU A 36 31.86 -6.23 20.10
C GLU A 36 30.42 -6.37 20.63
N ILE A 37 29.71 -7.42 20.23
CA ILE A 37 28.37 -7.74 20.75
C ILE A 37 28.40 -7.89 22.27
N LEU A 38 29.36 -8.67 22.79
CA LEU A 38 29.48 -8.91 24.23
C LEU A 38 29.85 -7.64 25.00
N LYS A 39 30.72 -6.79 24.45
CA LYS A 39 31.05 -5.48 25.03
C LYS A 39 29.78 -4.64 25.21
N PHE A 40 28.98 -4.48 24.16
CA PHE A 40 27.74 -3.70 24.25
C PHE A 40 26.70 -4.34 25.17
N TYR A 41 26.61 -5.67 25.19
CA TYR A 41 25.74 -6.40 26.11
C TYR A 41 26.10 -6.18 27.58
N HIS A 42 27.39 -6.19 27.93
CA HIS A 42 27.85 -5.90 29.29
C HIS A 42 27.64 -4.44 29.71
N GLU A 43 27.76 -3.51 28.75
CA GLU A 43 27.53 -2.09 28.98
C GLU A 43 26.05 -1.71 29.03
N LEU A 44 25.13 -2.59 28.60
CA LEU A 44 23.72 -2.26 28.38
C LEU A 44 23.03 -1.69 29.63
N SER A 45 23.09 -2.41 30.76
CA SER A 45 22.47 -1.97 32.01
C SER A 45 23.08 -0.67 32.53
N ALA A 46 24.41 -0.52 32.41
CA ALA A 46 25.10 0.68 32.88
C ALA A 46 24.72 1.92 32.06
N LYS A 47 24.61 1.79 30.74
CA LYS A 47 24.16 2.87 29.85
C LYS A 47 22.71 3.24 30.09
N GLU A 48 21.84 2.25 30.25
CA GLU A 48 20.42 2.47 30.56
C GLU A 48 20.26 3.25 31.86
N GLU A 49 20.97 2.86 32.92
CA GLU A 49 20.95 3.59 34.19
C GLU A 49 21.47 5.03 34.07
N GLN A 50 22.51 5.25 33.28
CA GLN A 50 23.04 6.60 33.04
C GLN A 50 22.01 7.49 32.34
N TYR A 51 21.25 6.94 31.38
CA TYR A 51 20.18 7.66 30.69
C TYR A 51 18.99 7.96 31.61
N LEU A 52 18.60 7.01 32.48
CA LEU A 52 17.44 7.15 33.37
C LEU A 52 17.71 8.04 34.60
N LYS A 53 18.95 8.11 35.11
CA LYS A 53 19.29 8.79 36.37
C LYS A 53 19.84 10.22 36.17
N LYS A 54 19.06 11.12 35.57
CA LYS A 54 19.40 12.56 35.54
C LYS A 54 19.38 13.25 36.91
N GLU A 55 18.84 12.63 37.97
CA GLU A 55 18.87 13.17 39.36
C GLU A 55 18.95 12.08 40.44
N LEU A 56 20.13 11.54 40.77
CA LEU A 56 20.30 10.72 41.98
C LEU A 56 21.64 11.00 42.70
N SER A 57 21.55 11.18 44.01
CA SER A 57 22.64 11.57 44.92
C SER A 57 23.80 10.57 44.96
N SER A 58 25.02 11.10 45.11
CA SER A 58 26.31 10.40 45.00
C SER A 58 26.46 9.14 45.87
N SER A 59 25.76 9.04 47.00
CA SER A 59 25.82 7.89 47.90
C SER A 59 25.14 6.61 47.37
N ARG A 60 24.14 6.72 46.48
CA ARG A 60 23.50 5.55 45.84
C ARG A 60 24.25 5.02 44.62
N LYS A 61 25.23 5.76 44.09
CA LYS A 61 26.05 5.36 42.92
C LYS A 61 27.00 4.21 43.23
N ALA A 62 27.60 4.20 44.42
CA ALA A 62 28.62 3.20 44.81
C ALA A 62 28.03 1.81 45.14
N VAL A 63 26.85 1.75 45.75
CA VAL A 63 26.20 0.48 46.13
C VAL A 63 25.55 -0.22 44.92
N HIS A 64 25.21 0.54 43.87
CA HIS A 64 24.55 0.01 42.68
C HIS A 64 25.54 -0.46 41.59
N SER A 65 26.68 0.23 41.42
CA SER A 65 27.74 -0.21 40.49
C SER A 65 28.24 -1.63 40.81
N LEU A 66 28.39 -1.94 42.10
CA LEU A 66 28.75 -3.28 42.60
C LEU A 66 27.68 -4.36 42.33
N LYS A 67 26.39 -4.00 42.24
CA LYS A 67 25.30 -4.94 41.88
C LYS A 67 25.17 -5.16 40.37
N SER A 68 25.39 -4.12 39.56
CA SER A 68 25.37 -4.22 38.09
C SER A 68 26.52 -5.09 37.54
N ALA A 69 27.65 -5.14 38.25
CA ALA A 69 28.82 -5.92 37.86
C ALA A 69 28.62 -7.45 37.95
N TYR A 70 27.58 -7.94 38.65
CA TYR A 70 27.39 -9.38 38.90
C TYR A 70 26.14 -10.00 38.24
N LYS A 71 25.24 -9.21 37.66
CA LYS A 71 24.00 -9.73 37.06
C LYS A 71 23.88 -9.34 35.59
N LEU A 72 24.15 -10.30 34.72
CA LEU A 72 24.01 -10.13 33.27
C LEU A 72 22.58 -9.70 32.91
N PRO A 73 22.41 -8.72 31.98
CA PRO A 73 21.10 -8.22 31.61
C PRO A 73 20.25 -9.32 30.96
N LEU A 74 18.94 -9.15 31.08
CA LEU A 74 17.99 -9.97 30.36
C LEU A 74 17.59 -9.21 29.10
N VAL A 75 17.64 -9.87 27.94
CA VAL A 75 17.43 -9.21 26.66
C VAL A 75 16.43 -9.94 25.77
N ALA A 76 15.75 -9.17 24.93
CA ALA A 76 15.05 -9.65 23.75
C ALA A 76 16.00 -9.53 22.55
N VAL A 77 16.09 -10.60 21.76
CA VAL A 77 16.85 -10.64 20.51
C VAL A 77 15.85 -10.68 19.36
N ARG A 78 15.76 -9.59 18.61
CA ARG A 78 14.76 -9.37 17.55
C ARG A 78 15.45 -9.25 16.20
N SER A 79 14.87 -9.91 15.22
CA SER A 79 15.20 -9.72 13.81
C SER A 79 14.60 -8.39 13.31
N SER A 80 15.37 -7.64 12.53
CA SER A 80 14.91 -6.42 11.84
C SER A 80 15.50 -6.42 10.42
N ALA A 81 14.72 -6.89 9.44
CA ALA A 81 15.22 -6.98 8.06
C ALA A 81 15.00 -5.69 7.28
N THR A 82 15.94 -5.39 6.40
CA THR A 82 15.88 -4.26 5.45
C THR A 82 14.63 -4.25 4.57
N ALA A 83 14.05 -5.42 4.31
CA ALA A 83 12.83 -5.56 3.51
C ALA A 83 11.54 -5.68 4.34
N GLU A 84 11.62 -5.63 5.68
CA GLU A 84 10.49 -5.99 6.56
C GLU A 84 9.30 -5.02 6.47
N ASP A 85 9.59 -3.75 6.16
CA ASP A 85 8.67 -2.62 6.14
C ASP A 85 8.58 -1.95 4.75
N LEU A 86 8.49 -2.75 3.69
CA LEU A 86 8.27 -2.23 2.32
C LEU A 86 6.82 -1.71 2.17
N PRO A 87 6.59 -0.64 1.37
CA PRO A 87 5.27 -0.04 1.19
C PRO A 87 4.18 -1.02 0.71
N ASP A 88 4.57 -2.01 -0.10
CA ASP A 88 3.67 -2.99 -0.71
C ASP A 88 3.63 -4.35 0.02
N ALA A 89 4.36 -4.51 1.13
CA ALA A 89 4.51 -5.79 1.81
C ALA A 89 4.90 -5.65 3.29
N SER A 90 4.04 -6.12 4.20
CA SER A 90 4.44 -6.34 5.60
C SER A 90 5.01 -7.76 5.75
N PHE A 91 6.26 -7.88 6.19
CA PHE A 91 6.84 -9.16 6.61
C PHE A 91 6.39 -9.55 8.03
N ALA A 92 5.21 -9.07 8.47
CA ALA A 92 4.73 -9.25 9.84
C ALA A 92 4.76 -10.74 10.24
N GLY A 93 5.48 -11.03 11.33
CA GLY A 93 5.65 -12.36 11.89
C GLY A 93 6.42 -13.35 11.01
N GLN A 94 7.22 -12.90 10.03
CA GLN A 94 8.08 -13.77 9.20
C GLN A 94 9.37 -14.21 9.89
N GLN A 95 9.83 -13.43 10.86
CA GLN A 95 11.15 -13.57 11.45
C GLN A 95 11.04 -13.83 12.95
N GLU A 96 12.08 -14.45 13.52
CA GLU A 96 12.03 -14.98 14.87
C GLU A 96 12.49 -13.93 15.90
N THR A 97 11.66 -13.74 16.94
CA THR A 97 12.01 -12.96 18.14
C THR A 97 12.18 -13.91 19.31
N PHE A 98 13.27 -13.71 20.06
CA PHE A 98 13.60 -14.52 21.23
C PHE A 98 13.59 -13.66 22.48
N LEU A 99 12.73 -14.02 23.44
CA LEU A 99 12.53 -13.29 24.68
C LEU A 99 13.27 -13.94 25.83
N ASN A 100 13.62 -13.15 26.85
CA ASN A 100 14.20 -13.62 28.11
C ASN A 100 15.57 -14.31 27.96
N ILE A 101 16.40 -13.80 27.04
CA ILE A 101 17.75 -14.31 26.80
C ILE A 101 18.71 -13.74 27.84
N GLN A 102 19.51 -14.62 28.45
CA GLN A 102 20.52 -14.25 29.44
C GLN A 102 21.77 -15.11 29.23
N GLY A 103 22.93 -14.45 29.25
CA GLY A 103 24.24 -15.08 29.16
C GLY A 103 24.90 -14.90 27.79
N GLU A 104 26.23 -14.81 27.78
CA GLU A 104 27.03 -14.55 26.58
C GLU A 104 26.78 -15.60 25.48
N SER A 105 26.92 -16.88 25.83
CA SER A 105 26.76 -17.97 24.86
C SER A 105 25.36 -18.04 24.26
N HIS A 106 24.33 -17.77 25.06
CA HIS A 106 22.96 -17.73 24.57
C HIS A 106 22.71 -16.52 23.68
N LEU A 107 23.21 -15.34 24.06
CA LEU A 107 23.08 -14.16 23.22
C LEU A 107 23.68 -14.39 21.83
N LEU A 108 24.91 -14.90 21.77
CA LEU A 108 25.57 -15.19 20.50
C LEU A 108 24.83 -16.27 19.70
N LEU A 109 24.27 -17.29 20.35
CA LEU A 109 23.44 -18.30 19.70
C LEU A 109 22.19 -17.67 19.08
N TYR A 110 21.42 -16.88 19.84
CA TYR A 110 20.16 -16.31 19.37
C TYR A 110 20.36 -15.20 18.34
N VAL A 111 21.50 -14.49 18.34
CA VAL A 111 21.88 -13.63 17.22
C VAL A 111 22.01 -14.43 15.92
N LYS A 112 22.62 -15.62 15.99
CA LYS A 112 22.74 -16.51 14.83
C LYS A 112 21.42 -17.16 14.44
N GLU A 113 20.55 -17.47 15.40
CA GLU A 113 19.18 -17.92 15.11
C GLU A 113 18.38 -16.82 14.38
N CYS A 114 18.51 -15.56 14.77
CA CYS A 114 17.92 -14.44 14.00
C CYS A 114 18.46 -14.41 12.57
N TRP A 115 19.78 -14.50 12.35
CA TRP A 115 20.33 -14.60 10.99
C TRP A 115 19.84 -15.83 10.22
N ALA A 116 19.70 -16.96 10.89
CA ALA A 116 19.15 -18.17 10.31
C ALA A 116 17.66 -18.01 9.94
N SER A 117 16.92 -17.15 10.66
CA SER A 117 15.50 -16.89 10.38
C SER A 117 15.25 -16.21 9.02
N LEU A 118 16.27 -15.58 8.41
CA LEU A 118 16.19 -15.16 7.00
C LEU A 118 15.92 -16.34 6.07
N PHE A 119 16.29 -17.56 6.45
CA PHE A 119 16.20 -18.76 5.62
C PHE A 119 15.17 -19.75 6.14
N THR A 120 14.13 -19.28 6.84
CA THR A 120 12.91 -20.08 7.04
C THR A 120 12.28 -20.42 5.69
N GLU A 121 11.52 -21.52 5.64
CA GLU A 121 10.80 -21.94 4.44
C GLU A 121 9.96 -20.79 3.87
N ARG A 122 9.26 -20.08 4.77
CA ARG A 122 8.42 -18.93 4.46
C ARG A 122 9.19 -17.78 3.84
N ALA A 123 10.30 -17.36 4.46
CA ALA A 123 11.09 -16.23 3.98
C ALA A 123 11.75 -16.56 2.63
N MET A 124 12.19 -17.81 2.44
CA MET A 124 12.76 -18.30 1.18
C MET A 124 11.73 -18.34 0.05
N TYR A 125 10.55 -18.90 0.28
CA TYR A 125 9.46 -18.94 -0.69
C TYR A 125 8.97 -17.55 -1.08
N TYR A 126 8.77 -16.68 -0.08
CA TYR A 126 8.31 -15.31 -0.29
C TYR A 126 9.28 -14.53 -1.18
N ARG A 127 10.59 -14.58 -0.89
CA ARG A 127 11.60 -13.91 -1.72
C ARG A 127 11.64 -14.44 -3.15
N HIS A 128 11.50 -15.75 -3.32
CA HIS A 128 11.47 -16.35 -4.64
C HIS A 128 10.30 -15.82 -5.49
N ASN A 129 9.10 -15.78 -4.94
CA ASN A 129 7.90 -15.34 -5.66
C ASN A 129 7.88 -13.86 -6.01
N HIS A 130 8.52 -13.01 -5.20
CA HIS A 130 8.59 -11.57 -5.44
C HIS A 130 9.83 -11.17 -6.25
N GLY A 131 10.62 -12.15 -6.72
CA GLY A 131 11.82 -11.88 -7.51
C GLY A 131 12.95 -11.21 -6.74
N TYR A 132 12.90 -11.20 -5.41
CA TYR A 132 13.96 -10.61 -4.59
C TYR A 132 15.26 -11.43 -4.67
N ASP A 133 16.39 -10.74 -4.62
CA ASP A 133 17.70 -11.38 -4.61
C ASP A 133 17.83 -12.32 -3.41
N LYS A 134 18.28 -13.55 -3.67
CA LYS A 134 18.30 -14.65 -2.69
C LYS A 134 19.38 -14.49 -1.60
N ILE A 135 20.34 -13.58 -1.79
CA ILE A 135 21.54 -13.42 -0.93
C ILE A 135 21.73 -11.97 -0.45
N LYS A 136 21.28 -10.96 -1.20
CA LYS A 136 21.55 -9.54 -0.89
C LYS A 136 20.70 -8.92 0.24
N VAL A 137 19.79 -9.67 0.88
CA VAL A 137 18.98 -9.14 1.98
C VAL A 137 19.78 -9.13 3.27
N GLY A 138 20.13 -7.93 3.76
CA GLY A 138 20.73 -7.73 5.08
C GLY A 138 19.68 -7.81 6.20
N LEU A 139 20.03 -8.49 7.29
CA LEU A 139 19.26 -8.53 8.54
C LEU A 139 20.06 -7.87 9.67
N ALA A 140 19.50 -6.81 10.25
CA ALA A 140 19.96 -6.32 11.53
C ALA A 140 19.36 -7.17 12.66
N VAL A 141 20.12 -7.35 13.74
CA VAL A 141 19.64 -8.02 14.96
C VAL A 141 19.65 -7.01 16.09
N VAL A 142 18.46 -6.71 16.60
CA VAL A 142 18.26 -5.77 17.70
C VAL A 142 18.33 -6.55 19.02
N VAL A 143 19.30 -6.20 19.85
CA VAL A 143 19.43 -6.71 21.22
C VAL A 143 18.93 -5.64 22.17
N GLN A 144 17.74 -5.85 22.73
CA GLN A 144 17.02 -4.86 23.54
C GLN A 144 16.87 -5.35 24.97
N HIS A 145 16.89 -4.45 25.95
CA HIS A 145 16.54 -4.79 27.33
C HIS A 145 15.15 -5.45 27.38
N MET A 146 15.02 -6.54 28.12
CA MET A 146 13.78 -7.30 28.22
C MET A 146 12.87 -6.73 29.31
N ILE A 147 11.66 -6.32 28.92
CA ILE A 147 10.63 -5.87 29.84
C ILE A 147 9.78 -7.05 30.26
N GLU A 148 9.84 -7.43 31.54
CA GLU A 148 9.00 -8.47 32.13
C GLU A 148 7.58 -7.93 32.36
N SER A 149 6.82 -7.88 31.28
CA SER A 149 5.53 -7.20 31.28
C SER A 149 4.45 -7.98 32.02
N GLU A 150 3.78 -7.30 32.95
CA GLU A 150 2.57 -7.80 33.60
C GLU A 150 1.35 -7.65 32.69
N LYS A 151 1.36 -6.59 31.88
CA LYS A 151 0.37 -6.26 30.87
C LYS A 151 1.11 -5.85 29.60
N SER A 152 0.63 -6.24 28.45
CA SER A 152 1.23 -5.89 27.17
C SER A 152 0.15 -5.78 26.10
N GLY A 153 0.51 -5.20 24.97
CA GLY A 153 -0.46 -4.99 23.93
C GLY A 153 0.10 -4.32 22.69
N ILE A 154 -0.85 -4.00 21.82
CA ILE A 154 -0.60 -3.29 20.57
C ILE A 154 -1.50 -2.06 20.57
N ALA A 155 -1.04 -0.97 19.98
CA ALA A 155 -1.80 0.25 19.80
C ALA A 155 -1.66 0.77 18.37
N PHE A 156 -2.77 1.20 17.79
CA PHE A 156 -2.82 1.85 16.49
C PHE A 156 -3.21 3.31 16.71
N SER A 157 -2.45 4.21 16.10
CA SER A 157 -2.76 5.65 16.14
C SER A 157 -4.01 6.04 15.33
N ILE A 158 -4.59 5.12 14.57
CA ILE A 158 -5.89 5.26 13.87
C ILE A 158 -6.69 3.97 14.06
N ASP A 159 -7.99 3.97 13.78
CA ASP A 159 -8.75 2.71 13.70
C ASP A 159 -8.33 1.93 12.43
N PRO A 160 -7.74 0.72 12.55
CA PRO A 160 -7.20 0.00 11.40
C PRO A 160 -8.28 -0.74 10.59
N VAL A 161 -9.55 -0.73 11.00
CA VAL A 161 -10.67 -1.35 10.27
C VAL A 161 -11.33 -0.36 9.32
N ASN A 162 -11.70 0.82 9.83
CA ASN A 162 -12.42 1.85 9.07
C ASN A 162 -11.56 3.07 8.71
N ASN A 163 -10.29 3.10 9.17
CA ASN A 163 -9.33 4.19 8.97
C ASN A 163 -9.75 5.54 9.59
N ASP A 164 -10.54 5.51 10.67
CA ASP A 164 -10.87 6.70 11.45
C ASP A 164 -9.62 7.28 12.13
N LYS A 165 -9.14 8.41 11.59
CA LYS A 165 -7.95 9.12 12.06
C LYS A 165 -8.14 9.82 13.41
N ASN A 166 -9.40 9.98 13.85
CA ASN A 166 -9.73 10.64 15.10
C ASN A 166 -9.65 9.69 16.30
N LYS A 167 -9.46 8.39 16.07
CA LYS A 167 -9.42 7.37 17.12
C LYS A 167 -8.03 6.79 17.31
N ILE A 168 -7.74 6.38 18.53
CA ILE A 168 -6.62 5.53 18.89
C ILE A 168 -7.21 4.20 19.34
N VAL A 169 -6.74 3.10 18.76
CA VAL A 169 -7.15 1.74 19.15
C VAL A 169 -6.07 1.12 20.01
N ILE A 170 -6.42 0.61 21.19
CA ILE A 170 -5.51 -0.06 22.10
C ILE A 170 -6.05 -1.46 22.39
N GLU A 171 -5.25 -2.48 22.14
CA GLU A 171 -5.55 -3.85 22.53
C GLU A 171 -4.61 -4.31 23.65
N ALA A 172 -5.14 -4.99 24.67
CA ALA A 172 -4.37 -5.37 25.86
C ALA A 172 -4.59 -6.82 26.31
N ILE A 173 -3.50 -7.46 26.74
CA ILE A 173 -3.48 -8.78 27.39
C ILE A 173 -2.69 -8.73 28.70
N LYS A 174 -2.85 -9.77 29.55
CA LYS A 174 -1.93 -10.06 30.65
C LYS A 174 -0.72 -10.88 30.18
N GLY A 175 0.45 -10.59 30.74
CA GLY A 175 1.71 -11.27 30.46
C GLY A 175 2.51 -10.64 29.32
N LEU A 176 3.43 -11.42 28.73
CA LEU A 176 4.28 -11.02 27.61
C LEU A 176 3.49 -10.86 26.30
N GLY A 177 3.89 -9.87 25.48
CA GLY A 177 3.19 -9.46 24.25
C GLY A 177 3.22 -10.48 23.11
N GLU A 178 4.04 -11.52 23.21
CA GLU A 178 4.15 -12.56 22.17
C GLU A 178 2.79 -13.21 21.84
N TYR A 179 1.91 -13.38 22.82
CA TYR A 179 0.63 -14.08 22.62
C TYR A 179 -0.43 -13.23 21.92
N ILE A 180 -0.36 -11.90 22.02
CA ILE A 180 -1.26 -11.01 21.26
C ILE A 180 -0.79 -10.95 19.79
N VAL A 181 0.52 -10.81 19.55
CA VAL A 181 1.10 -10.82 18.19
C VAL A 181 0.82 -12.15 17.47
N GLN A 182 0.94 -13.28 18.16
CA GLN A 182 0.62 -14.61 17.61
C GLN A 182 -0.89 -14.89 17.51
N GLY A 183 -1.76 -14.01 18.02
CA GLY A 183 -3.22 -14.22 18.04
C GLY A 183 -3.67 -15.41 18.90
N LYS A 184 -2.84 -15.90 19.83
CA LYS A 184 -3.16 -17.02 20.73
C LYS A 184 -4.22 -16.67 21.76
N VAL A 185 -4.35 -15.38 22.05
CA VAL A 185 -5.28 -14.81 23.03
C VAL A 185 -6.13 -13.74 22.34
N THR A 186 -7.40 -13.66 22.71
CA THR A 186 -8.27 -12.53 22.33
C THR A 186 -8.11 -11.40 23.35
N PRO A 187 -7.60 -10.23 22.94
CA PRO A 187 -7.31 -9.11 23.85
C PRO A 187 -8.58 -8.35 24.25
N ASP A 188 -8.48 -7.55 25.31
CA ASP A 188 -9.43 -6.44 25.49
C ASP A 188 -9.22 -5.40 24.39
N HIS A 189 -10.28 -4.72 23.98
CA HIS A 189 -10.24 -3.67 22.95
C HIS A 189 -10.75 -2.35 23.52
N TYR A 190 -9.98 -1.29 23.32
CA TYR A 190 -10.29 0.07 23.77
C TYR A 190 -10.18 1.05 22.61
N GLU A 191 -11.11 1.99 22.52
CA GLU A 191 -11.03 3.12 21.58
C GLU A 191 -10.96 4.42 22.37
N VAL A 192 -10.03 5.30 21.99
CA VAL A 192 -9.82 6.61 22.60
C VAL A 192 -9.94 7.69 21.54
N GLU A 193 -10.75 8.71 21.79
CA GLU A 193 -10.85 9.89 20.93
C GLU A 193 -9.57 10.74 21.04
N LYS A 194 -8.84 10.90 19.94
CA LYS A 194 -7.51 11.55 19.89
C LYS A 194 -7.54 13.04 20.25
N GLY A 195 -8.67 13.70 19.96
CA GLY A 195 -8.91 15.12 20.24
C GLY A 195 -9.10 15.39 21.74
N SER A 196 -10.05 14.70 22.37
CA SER A 196 -10.44 14.89 23.77
C SER A 196 -9.69 13.99 24.76
N LEU A 197 -8.98 12.97 24.29
CA LEU A 197 -8.39 11.90 25.11
C LEU A 197 -9.43 11.25 26.04
N THR A 198 -10.59 10.90 25.48
CA THR A 198 -11.69 10.23 26.20
C THR A 198 -11.87 8.82 25.66
N ILE A 199 -12.07 7.84 26.55
CA ILE A 199 -12.33 6.46 26.16
C ILE A 199 -13.77 6.36 25.64
N SER A 200 -13.94 6.02 24.37
CA SER A 200 -15.24 5.91 23.70
C SER A 200 -15.77 4.49 23.66
N VAL A 201 -14.90 3.47 23.63
CA VAL A 201 -15.28 2.04 23.64
C VAL A 201 -14.41 1.26 24.62
N LYS A 202 -15.03 0.32 25.33
CA LYS A 202 -14.35 -0.73 26.10
C LYS A 202 -15.02 -2.08 25.86
N GLU A 203 -14.30 -3.01 25.25
CA GLU A 203 -14.70 -4.40 25.12
C GLU A 203 -13.77 -5.28 25.94
N ILE A 204 -14.30 -5.89 27.01
CA ILE A 204 -13.52 -6.78 27.88
C ILE A 204 -13.72 -8.22 27.39
N LYS A 205 -12.63 -8.91 27.08
CA LYS A 205 -12.65 -10.29 26.58
C LYS A 205 -12.04 -11.23 27.60
N LYS A 206 -12.55 -12.45 27.67
CA LYS A 206 -12.01 -13.44 28.60
C LYS A 206 -10.63 -13.92 28.16
N GLN A 207 -9.66 -13.87 29.06
CA GLN A 207 -8.32 -14.41 28.83
C GLN A 207 -8.07 -15.64 29.73
N HIS A 208 -7.74 -16.78 29.11
CA HIS A 208 -7.54 -18.04 29.84
C HIS A 208 -6.09 -18.33 30.23
N ILE A 209 -5.14 -17.76 29.49
CA ILE A 209 -3.72 -18.07 29.58
C ILE A 209 -2.90 -16.78 29.48
N LYS A 210 -1.75 -16.73 30.14
CA LYS A 210 -0.73 -15.69 29.97
C LYS A 210 0.63 -16.33 29.77
N PHE A 211 1.50 -15.65 29.03
CA PHE A 211 2.89 -16.05 28.88
C PHE A 211 3.76 -15.27 29.85
N VAL A 212 4.59 -15.97 30.61
CA VAL A 212 5.44 -15.38 31.65
C VAL A 212 6.80 -16.06 31.66
N LYS A 213 7.82 -15.35 32.14
CA LYS A 213 9.09 -15.97 32.43
C LYS A 213 8.98 -16.96 33.58
N LYS A 214 9.63 -18.11 33.44
CA LYS A 214 9.91 -19.05 34.52
C LYS A 214 11.31 -19.64 34.36
N GLY A 215 12.17 -19.37 35.33
CA GLY A 215 13.58 -19.77 35.25
C GLY A 215 14.31 -19.07 34.10
N ARG A 216 14.89 -19.86 33.19
CA ARG A 216 15.66 -19.37 32.03
C ARG A 216 14.85 -19.29 30.73
N GLY A 217 13.54 -19.55 30.76
CA GLY A 217 12.68 -19.51 29.59
C GLY A 217 11.27 -19.03 29.94
N ASN A 218 10.34 -19.27 29.04
CA ASN A 218 8.97 -18.79 29.15
C ASN A 218 7.99 -19.95 29.22
N VAL A 219 6.92 -19.77 29.97
CA VAL A 219 5.89 -20.79 30.16
C VAL A 219 4.51 -20.18 30.04
N GLU A 220 3.59 -20.99 29.51
CA GLU A 220 2.16 -20.70 29.55
C GLU A 220 1.61 -20.98 30.95
N VAL A 221 0.88 -20.03 31.50
CA VAL A 221 0.21 -20.16 32.81
C VAL A 221 -1.26 -19.83 32.66
N LYS A 222 -2.12 -20.68 33.22
CA LYS A 222 -3.57 -20.42 33.25
C LYS A 222 -3.89 -19.27 34.20
N LEU A 223 -4.76 -18.37 33.77
CA LEU A 223 -5.29 -17.31 34.62
C LEU A 223 -6.44 -17.83 35.47
N ASN A 224 -6.54 -17.32 36.70
CA ASN A 224 -7.73 -17.56 37.50
C ASN A 224 -8.92 -16.77 36.92
N LYS A 225 -10.15 -17.16 37.28
CA LYS A 225 -11.38 -16.58 36.70
C LYS A 225 -11.47 -15.06 36.91
N LYS A 226 -11.05 -14.56 38.07
CA LYS A 226 -11.07 -13.13 38.40
C LYS A 226 -10.09 -12.32 37.56
N GLU A 227 -8.88 -12.84 37.36
CA GLU A 227 -7.84 -12.20 36.54
C GLU A 227 -8.16 -12.25 35.04
N GLY A 228 -8.74 -13.35 34.55
CA GLY A 228 -9.04 -13.55 33.14
C GLY A 228 -10.27 -12.80 32.64
N ASP A 229 -11.31 -12.68 33.47
CA ASP A 229 -12.58 -12.04 33.12
C ASP A 229 -12.54 -10.51 33.30
N GLY A 230 -11.61 -9.98 34.11
CA GLY A 230 -11.49 -8.55 34.41
C GLY A 230 -10.78 -7.71 33.33
N GLN A 231 -10.93 -6.38 33.41
CA GLN A 231 -10.24 -5.41 32.55
C GLN A 231 -8.71 -5.50 32.72
N LYS A 232 -7.94 -5.52 31.63
CA LYS A 232 -6.49 -5.83 31.68
C LYS A 232 -5.65 -4.63 32.08
N ILE A 233 -6.03 -3.43 31.65
CA ILE A 233 -5.36 -2.17 31.96
C ILE A 233 -6.37 -1.15 32.50
N SER A 234 -5.97 -0.30 33.45
CA SER A 234 -6.86 0.71 34.02
C SER A 234 -7.14 1.85 33.02
N ASP A 235 -8.15 2.66 33.30
CA ASP A 235 -8.47 3.83 32.48
C ASP A 235 -7.32 4.83 32.43
N GLU A 236 -6.61 5.02 33.54
CA GLU A 236 -5.42 5.87 33.60
C GLU A 236 -4.30 5.33 32.71
N GLU A 237 -4.09 4.01 32.66
CA GLU A 237 -3.12 3.37 31.78
C GLU A 237 -3.50 3.52 30.30
N ILE A 238 -4.80 3.38 29.97
CA ILE A 238 -5.33 3.57 28.62
C ILE A 238 -5.04 5.00 28.14
N LEU A 239 -5.33 6.01 28.96
CA LEU A 239 -5.11 7.41 28.60
C LEU A 239 -3.62 7.75 28.49
N LYS A 240 -2.78 7.23 29.40
CA LYS A 240 -1.33 7.39 29.35
C LYS A 240 -0.74 6.79 28.06
N LEU A 241 -1.20 5.60 27.66
CA LEU A 241 -0.82 4.99 26.38
C LEU A 241 -1.28 5.82 25.19
N ALA A 242 -2.52 6.32 25.20
CA ALA A 242 -3.04 7.16 24.12
C ALA A 242 -2.22 8.45 23.92
N ILE A 243 -1.71 9.05 25.00
CA ILE A 243 -0.78 10.19 24.92
C ILE A 243 0.51 9.79 24.19
N PHE A 244 1.14 8.67 24.59
CA PHE A 244 2.35 8.20 23.90
C PHE A 244 2.11 7.89 22.43
N VAL A 245 1.00 7.21 22.10
CA VAL A 245 0.63 6.90 20.71
C VAL A 245 0.49 8.18 19.88
N LYS A 246 -0.17 9.20 20.42
CA LYS A 246 -0.34 10.51 19.78
C LYS A 246 1.00 11.24 19.57
N ASP A 247 1.88 11.20 20.57
CA ASP A 247 3.20 11.82 20.49
C ASP A 247 4.10 11.13 19.46
N ILE A 248 4.05 9.79 19.38
CA ILE A 248 4.81 9.00 18.41
C ILE A 248 4.29 9.25 16.99
N GLU A 249 2.97 9.23 16.77
CA GLU A 249 2.39 9.59 15.47
C GLU A 249 2.79 11.00 15.04
N LYS A 250 2.75 11.97 15.96
CA LYS A 250 3.19 13.34 15.70
C LYS A 250 4.67 13.42 15.31
N HIS A 251 5.52 12.61 15.94
CA HIS A 251 6.95 12.56 15.63
C HIS A 251 7.23 12.03 14.23
N TYR A 252 6.52 10.97 13.82
CA TYR A 252 6.73 10.32 12.51
C TYR A 252 5.89 10.93 11.38
N TYR A 253 4.87 11.72 11.67
CA TYR A 253 3.95 12.37 10.71
C TYR A 253 3.04 11.44 9.90
N PHE A 254 3.02 10.14 10.20
CA PHE A 254 2.11 9.17 9.62
C PHE A 254 1.62 8.17 10.67
N PRO A 255 0.47 7.49 10.45
CA PRO A 255 -0.09 6.56 11.42
C PRO A 255 0.84 5.38 11.75
N GLN A 256 0.92 5.06 13.04
CA GLN A 256 1.79 4.06 13.63
C GLN A 256 1.03 2.86 14.20
N ASP A 257 1.61 1.69 14.02
CA ASP A 257 1.39 0.42 14.73
C ASP A 257 2.48 0.27 15.81
N ILE A 258 2.08 0.19 17.07
CA ILE A 258 2.96 0.33 18.24
C ILE A 258 2.78 -0.87 19.17
N GLU A 259 3.88 -1.55 19.50
CA GLU A 259 3.90 -2.54 20.58
C GLU A 259 4.31 -1.89 21.90
N TRP A 260 3.61 -2.25 22.98
CA TRP A 260 3.85 -1.69 24.30
C TRP A 260 3.80 -2.75 25.41
N ALA A 261 4.47 -2.42 26.51
CA ALA A 261 4.57 -3.26 27.70
C ALA A 261 4.40 -2.40 28.95
N ILE A 262 3.76 -2.94 29.99
CA ILE A 262 3.69 -2.33 31.32
C ILE A 262 4.33 -3.27 32.33
N ALA A 263 5.31 -2.74 33.04
CA ALA A 263 5.98 -3.41 34.16
C ALA A 263 6.21 -2.40 35.28
N ASN A 264 5.88 -2.77 36.53
CA ASN A 264 6.01 -1.90 37.71
C ASN A 264 5.37 -0.50 37.48
N ASP A 265 4.12 -0.47 37.00
CA ASP A 265 3.34 0.74 36.67
C ASP A 265 4.00 1.70 35.66
N THR A 266 5.08 1.25 35.01
CA THR A 266 5.82 1.99 33.99
C THR A 266 5.45 1.44 32.62
N VAL A 267 5.07 2.36 31.72
CA VAL A 267 4.74 2.05 30.33
C VAL A 267 6.03 2.14 29.50
N PHE A 268 6.30 1.10 28.73
CA PHE A 268 7.41 1.00 27.80
C PHE A 268 6.85 0.82 26.39
N ILE A 269 7.36 1.61 25.46
CA ILE A 269 7.13 1.40 24.03
C ILE A 269 8.27 0.55 23.52
N VAL A 270 7.95 -0.63 22.97
CA VAL A 270 8.98 -1.63 22.59
C VAL A 270 9.22 -1.68 21.10
N GLN A 271 8.24 -1.26 20.28
CA GLN A 271 8.34 -1.15 18.83
C GLN A 271 7.33 -0.12 18.30
N SER A 272 7.67 0.55 17.19
CA SER A 272 6.76 1.39 16.41
C SER A 272 7.09 1.23 14.93
N ARG A 273 6.08 1.17 14.07
CA ARG A 273 6.24 1.09 12.61
C ARG A 273 5.06 1.73 11.87
N PRO A 274 5.23 2.18 10.61
CA PRO A 274 4.13 2.67 9.78
C PRO A 274 2.99 1.66 9.66
N ILE A 275 1.75 2.14 9.70
CA ILE A 275 0.62 1.36 9.21
C ILE A 275 0.63 1.46 7.68
N THR A 276 1.06 0.38 7.00
CA THR A 276 1.11 0.31 5.53
C THR A 276 -0.23 -0.10 4.90
N THR A 277 -1.20 -0.55 5.71
CA THR A 277 -2.50 -1.09 5.27
C THR A 277 -3.64 -0.08 5.21
N ILE A 278 -3.35 1.22 5.31
CA ILE A 278 -4.35 2.29 5.29
C ILE A 278 -4.97 2.37 3.88
N LYS A 279 -6.09 1.69 3.66
CA LYS A 279 -7.00 2.02 2.55
C LYS A 279 -7.65 3.37 2.87
N LYS A 280 -7.29 4.44 2.17
CA LYS A 280 -7.94 5.75 2.34
C LYS A 280 -9.46 5.62 2.17
N ASN A 281 -10.19 5.64 3.27
CA ASN A 281 -11.61 5.97 3.33
C ASN A 281 -11.70 7.30 4.11
N GLU A 282 -12.12 8.35 3.42
CA GLU A 282 -12.61 9.63 3.94
C GLU A 282 -14.09 9.68 3.44
N GLU A 283 -15.14 10.02 4.17
CA GLU A 283 -15.34 10.78 5.41
C GLU A 283 -16.59 10.31 6.18
N ALA A 284 -16.48 10.29 7.51
CA ALA A 284 -17.61 10.23 8.43
C ALA A 284 -18.22 11.63 8.63
N GLY A 285 -19.16 12.00 7.77
CA GLY A 285 -20.07 13.12 8.02
C GLY A 285 -21.18 12.71 9.01
N LYS A 286 -21.27 13.43 10.14
CA LYS A 286 -22.31 13.38 11.19
C LYS A 286 -23.62 12.66 10.79
N LYS A 287 -23.84 11.44 11.29
CA LYS A 287 -25.17 10.85 11.39
C LYS A 287 -25.75 11.10 12.78
N THR A 288 -26.77 11.94 12.81
CA THR A 288 -27.80 11.95 13.84
C THR A 288 -28.40 10.54 13.97
N LYS A 289 -28.65 10.13 15.21
CA LYS A 289 -29.38 8.92 15.57
C LYS A 289 -30.74 8.92 14.87
N ASP A 290 -30.91 8.04 13.90
CA ASP A 290 -32.23 7.56 13.47
C ASP A 290 -32.19 6.04 13.40
N GLU A 291 -32.88 5.45 14.37
CA GLU A 291 -33.26 4.04 14.37
C GLU A 291 -34.22 3.77 13.21
N LYS A 292 -33.73 3.21 12.11
CA LYS A 292 -34.57 2.43 11.18
C LYS A 292 -33.86 1.16 10.76
N SER A 293 -34.33 0.08 11.38
CA SER A 293 -34.14 -1.32 11.03
C SER A 293 -34.27 -1.54 9.51
N SER A 294 -33.14 -1.86 8.87
CA SER A 294 -33.11 -2.30 7.48
C SER A 294 -33.44 -3.80 7.43
N GLY A 295 -34.47 -4.16 6.66
CA GLY A 295 -34.96 -5.52 6.53
C GLY A 295 -33.87 -6.49 6.03
N VAL A 296 -33.35 -7.29 6.96
CA VAL A 296 -32.65 -8.53 6.68
C VAL A 296 -33.72 -9.55 6.30
N THR A 297 -33.74 -10.00 5.04
CA THR A 297 -34.42 -11.26 4.69
C THR A 297 -33.84 -12.33 5.61
N GLN A 298 -34.68 -12.98 6.42
CA GLN A 298 -34.31 -13.89 7.51
C GLN A 298 -33.37 -15.02 7.08
N ASN A 299 -32.06 -14.76 6.99
CA ASN A 299 -31.03 -15.77 7.11
C ASN A 299 -30.59 -15.80 8.57
N GLN A 300 -30.72 -16.96 9.20
CA GLN A 300 -30.41 -17.16 10.61
C GLN A 300 -28.97 -16.74 10.92
N LEU A 301 -28.79 -15.71 11.78
CA LEU A 301 -27.50 -15.36 12.36
C LEU A 301 -26.99 -16.57 13.15
N LEU A 302 -25.79 -17.05 12.83
CA LEU A 302 -25.18 -18.20 13.50
C LEU A 302 -24.40 -17.78 14.74
N PHE A 303 -23.58 -16.74 14.59
CA PHE A 303 -22.78 -16.12 15.64
C PHE A 303 -22.11 -14.84 15.10
N SER A 304 -21.55 -14.05 16.01
CA SER A 304 -20.76 -12.86 15.70
C SER A 304 -19.37 -12.97 16.32
N GLY A 305 -18.39 -12.34 15.69
CA GLY A 305 -17.03 -12.13 16.20
C GLY A 305 -16.61 -10.67 16.04
N ALA A 306 -15.33 -10.38 16.22
CA ALA A 306 -14.78 -9.06 15.97
C ALA A 306 -14.65 -8.81 14.45
N PRO A 307 -15.09 -7.64 13.96
CA PRO A 307 -14.90 -7.26 12.56
C PRO A 307 -13.41 -7.04 12.29
N ALA A 308 -12.84 -7.84 11.40
CA ALA A 308 -11.41 -7.82 11.12
C ALA A 308 -11.09 -7.17 9.78
N SER A 309 -11.76 -7.59 8.69
CA SER A 309 -11.54 -7.06 7.36
C SER A 309 -12.88 -6.84 6.67
N PRO A 310 -13.19 -5.63 6.18
CA PRO A 310 -14.52 -5.28 5.69
C PRO A 310 -14.89 -6.03 4.40
N GLY A 311 -16.19 -6.12 4.14
CA GLY A 311 -16.78 -6.76 2.97
C GLY A 311 -17.67 -7.95 3.29
N ILE A 312 -18.32 -8.51 2.28
CA ILE A 312 -19.18 -9.70 2.40
C ILE A 312 -18.63 -10.81 1.52
N GLY A 313 -18.29 -11.94 2.13
CA GLY A 313 -17.88 -13.15 1.42
C GLY A 313 -18.88 -14.28 1.64
N VAL A 314 -19.16 -15.04 0.59
CA VAL A 314 -20.13 -16.14 0.59
C VAL A 314 -19.48 -17.37 -0.01
N GLY A 315 -19.62 -18.51 0.67
CA GLY A 315 -19.05 -19.74 0.17
C GLY A 315 -19.33 -20.94 1.08
N PRO A 316 -19.02 -22.16 0.62
CA PRO A 316 -19.05 -23.35 1.47
C PRO A 316 -17.95 -23.26 2.53
N VAL A 317 -18.29 -23.60 3.77
CA VAL A 317 -17.33 -23.66 4.88
C VAL A 317 -16.32 -24.78 4.64
N SER A 318 -15.05 -24.46 4.79
CA SER A 318 -13.95 -25.44 4.83
C SER A 318 -13.14 -25.19 6.11
N ILE A 319 -13.25 -26.13 7.05
CA ILE A 319 -12.62 -26.07 8.37
C ILE A 319 -11.25 -26.74 8.28
N ILE A 320 -10.21 -25.99 8.67
CA ILE A 320 -8.83 -26.49 8.76
C ILE A 320 -8.27 -26.25 10.16
N MET A 321 -7.68 -27.30 10.74
CA MET A 321 -7.15 -27.27 12.11
C MET A 321 -5.66 -26.95 12.15
N SER A 322 -4.97 -27.11 11.03
CA SER A 322 -3.53 -26.89 10.91
C SER A 322 -3.15 -26.41 9.50
N PRO A 323 -1.98 -25.75 9.32
CA PRO A 323 -1.48 -25.37 7.99
C PRO A 323 -1.25 -26.56 7.05
N LYS A 324 -1.06 -27.77 7.58
CA LYS A 324 -0.91 -29.00 6.77
C LYS A 324 -2.17 -29.34 5.96
N GLU A 325 -3.28 -28.68 6.25
CA GLU A 325 -4.58 -28.91 5.62
C GLU A 325 -4.95 -27.81 4.62
N ILE A 326 -4.03 -26.89 4.29
CA ILE A 326 -4.28 -25.77 3.35
C ILE A 326 -4.79 -26.23 1.98
N ASP A 327 -4.45 -27.45 1.55
CA ASP A 327 -4.92 -28.04 0.29
C ASP A 327 -6.41 -28.41 0.30
N LYS A 328 -7.05 -28.45 1.47
CA LYS A 328 -8.50 -28.64 1.59
C LYS A 328 -9.29 -27.39 1.18
N ILE A 329 -8.66 -26.21 1.17
CA ILE A 329 -9.30 -24.95 0.80
C ILE A 329 -9.32 -24.81 -0.72
N LYS A 330 -10.53 -24.69 -1.27
CA LYS A 330 -10.76 -24.41 -2.69
C LYS A 330 -11.05 -22.92 -2.91
N LYS A 331 -10.87 -22.47 -4.15
CA LYS A 331 -11.18 -21.09 -4.53
C LYS A 331 -12.67 -20.81 -4.31
N GLY A 332 -12.98 -19.82 -3.46
CA GLY A 332 -14.36 -19.45 -3.13
C GLY A 332 -14.90 -20.04 -1.82
N ASP A 333 -14.12 -20.83 -1.08
CA ASP A 333 -14.53 -21.38 0.22
C ASP A 333 -14.52 -20.31 1.32
N VAL A 334 -15.36 -20.47 2.35
CA VAL A 334 -15.22 -19.75 3.62
C VAL A 334 -14.28 -20.55 4.51
N MET A 335 -13.07 -20.05 4.70
CA MET A 335 -12.05 -20.72 5.53
C MET A 335 -12.35 -20.50 7.01
N VAL A 336 -12.42 -21.59 7.79
CA VAL A 336 -12.64 -21.54 9.24
C VAL A 336 -11.46 -22.22 9.95
N ALA A 337 -10.84 -21.55 10.92
CA ALA A 337 -9.68 -22.07 11.65
C ALA A 337 -9.67 -21.64 13.14
N PRO A 338 -8.95 -22.33 14.04
CA PRO A 338 -8.82 -21.89 15.43
C PRO A 338 -8.15 -20.52 15.55
N GLN A 339 -7.06 -20.35 14.80
CA GLN A 339 -6.28 -19.13 14.61
C GLN A 339 -5.57 -19.26 13.27
N THR A 340 -5.12 -18.15 12.69
CA THR A 340 -4.20 -18.22 11.55
C THR A 340 -2.80 -17.86 12.01
N ASN A 341 -1.84 -18.49 11.36
CA ASN A 341 -0.49 -18.01 11.30
C ASN A 341 -0.17 -17.81 9.81
N PRO A 342 1.04 -17.37 9.51
CA PRO A 342 1.36 -17.07 8.14
C PRO A 342 1.48 -18.23 7.16
N ASP A 343 1.57 -19.46 7.65
CA ASP A 343 1.54 -20.65 6.80
C ASP A 343 0.16 -20.85 6.16
N TYR A 344 -0.88 -20.18 6.67
CA TYR A 344 -2.22 -20.18 6.10
C TYR A 344 -2.38 -19.23 4.92
N VAL A 345 -1.45 -18.31 4.63
CA VAL A 345 -1.62 -17.30 3.56
C VAL A 345 -1.99 -17.90 2.18
N PRO A 346 -1.38 -19.02 1.72
CA PRO A 346 -1.78 -19.65 0.47
C PRO A 346 -3.24 -20.11 0.45
N ALA A 347 -3.77 -20.59 1.58
CA ALA A 347 -5.18 -20.93 1.74
C ALA A 347 -6.06 -19.68 1.85
N MET A 348 -5.62 -18.67 2.60
CA MET A 348 -6.33 -17.40 2.75
C MET A 348 -6.57 -16.74 1.38
N LYS A 349 -5.57 -16.70 0.49
CA LYS A 349 -5.70 -16.17 -0.88
C LYS A 349 -6.77 -16.86 -1.73
N LYS A 350 -7.12 -18.11 -1.42
CA LYS A 350 -8.17 -18.87 -2.14
C LYS A 350 -9.56 -18.61 -1.55
N ALA A 351 -9.65 -18.17 -0.30
CA ALA A 351 -10.90 -18.07 0.42
C ALA A 351 -11.76 -16.87 -0.04
N ALA A 352 -13.08 -17.04 -0.05
CA ALA A 352 -14.05 -15.96 -0.22
C ALA A 352 -14.26 -15.14 1.07
N ALA A 353 -14.07 -15.76 2.24
CA ALA A 353 -14.03 -15.10 3.54
C ALA A 353 -13.27 -15.95 4.55
N ILE A 354 -12.86 -15.34 5.66
CA ILE A 354 -12.07 -15.98 6.73
C ILE A 354 -12.78 -15.81 8.08
N VAL A 355 -12.89 -16.91 8.84
CA VAL A 355 -13.43 -16.91 10.20
C VAL A 355 -12.44 -17.58 11.15
N THR A 356 -12.03 -16.92 12.23
CA THR A 356 -11.19 -17.54 13.28
C THR A 356 -11.85 -17.53 14.65
N GLU A 357 -11.66 -18.60 15.44
CA GLU A 357 -12.17 -18.65 16.82
C GLU A 357 -11.42 -17.72 17.77
N ARG A 358 -10.13 -17.51 17.52
CA ARG A 358 -9.23 -16.66 18.34
C ARG A 358 -8.62 -15.55 17.51
N GLY A 359 -8.15 -14.51 18.20
CA GLY A 359 -7.51 -13.33 17.63
C GLY A 359 -8.36 -12.07 17.78
N GLY A 360 -7.69 -10.93 17.98
CA GLY A 360 -8.29 -9.59 17.99
C GLY A 360 -8.32 -8.95 16.60
N ARG A 361 -8.80 -7.71 16.51
CA ARG A 361 -8.85 -6.94 15.25
C ARG A 361 -7.45 -6.65 14.71
N THR A 362 -6.41 -6.91 15.49
CA THR A 362 -5.00 -6.71 15.13
C THR A 362 -4.24 -8.02 14.92
N SER A 363 -4.92 -9.17 15.07
CA SER A 363 -4.29 -10.48 14.89
C SER A 363 -3.78 -10.69 13.46
N HIS A 364 -2.87 -11.65 13.29
CA HIS A 364 -2.37 -12.07 11.97
C HIS A 364 -3.50 -12.28 10.95
N ALA A 365 -4.60 -12.93 11.37
CA ALA A 365 -5.75 -13.17 10.52
C ALA A 365 -6.37 -11.86 10.03
N ALA A 366 -6.47 -10.86 10.88
CA ALA A 366 -7.04 -9.56 10.55
C ALA A 366 -6.15 -8.74 9.62
N ILE A 367 -4.85 -8.65 9.94
CA ILE A 367 -3.88 -7.88 9.15
C ILE A 367 -3.80 -8.42 7.72
N VAL A 368 -3.52 -9.71 7.57
CA VAL A 368 -3.36 -10.32 6.24
C VAL A 368 -4.67 -10.31 5.45
N SER A 369 -5.82 -10.49 6.11
CA SER A 369 -7.11 -10.41 5.39
C SER A 369 -7.37 -9.01 4.84
N ARG A 370 -6.95 -7.94 5.53
CA ARG A 370 -7.04 -6.56 5.01
C ARG A 370 -6.12 -6.33 3.82
N GLU A 371 -4.87 -6.82 3.92
CA GLU A 371 -3.88 -6.77 2.84
C GLU A 371 -4.41 -7.48 1.58
N LEU A 372 -5.02 -8.65 1.75
CA LEU A 372 -5.59 -9.42 0.64
C LEU A 372 -6.97 -8.92 0.18
N GLY A 373 -7.60 -7.98 0.91
CA GLY A 373 -8.95 -7.50 0.63
C GLY A 373 -10.05 -8.56 0.81
N ILE A 374 -9.82 -9.56 1.66
CA ILE A 374 -10.73 -10.67 1.92
C ILE A 374 -11.56 -10.37 3.17
N PRO A 375 -12.90 -10.49 3.14
CA PRO A 375 -13.75 -10.31 4.31
C PRO A 375 -13.36 -11.26 5.45
N ALA A 376 -13.23 -10.73 6.68
CA ALA A 376 -12.81 -11.55 7.82
C ALA A 376 -13.50 -11.19 9.14
N VAL A 377 -13.81 -12.23 9.92
CA VAL A 377 -14.33 -12.17 11.29
C VAL A 377 -13.41 -12.98 12.20
N VAL A 378 -12.91 -12.38 13.28
CA VAL A 378 -11.93 -13.01 14.20
C VAL A 378 -12.49 -13.08 15.61
N GLY A 379 -11.96 -13.96 16.46
CA GLY A 379 -12.48 -14.10 17.83
C GLY A 379 -13.91 -14.64 17.90
N ALA A 380 -14.36 -15.37 16.88
CA ALA A 380 -15.69 -15.97 16.81
C ALA A 380 -15.74 -17.27 17.64
N GLU A 381 -15.83 -17.13 18.96
CA GLU A 381 -15.73 -18.26 19.89
C GLU A 381 -16.78 -19.36 19.60
N GLY A 382 -16.30 -20.60 19.39
CA GLY A 382 -17.12 -21.76 19.08
C GLY A 382 -17.52 -21.90 17.60
N ALA A 383 -16.97 -21.09 16.68
CA ALA A 383 -17.24 -21.19 15.25
C ALA A 383 -16.97 -22.60 14.69
N ILE A 384 -15.91 -23.27 15.13
CA ILE A 384 -15.54 -24.61 14.62
C ILE A 384 -16.58 -25.66 15.01
N LYS A 385 -17.19 -25.52 16.19
CA LYS A 385 -18.25 -26.44 16.65
C LYS A 385 -19.60 -26.13 16.01
N LYS A 386 -19.87 -24.85 15.71
CA LYS A 386 -21.16 -24.38 15.18
C LYS A 386 -21.28 -24.55 13.66
N LEU A 387 -20.17 -24.50 12.93
CA LEU A 387 -20.13 -24.67 11.48
C LEU A 387 -19.82 -26.11 11.07
N LYS A 388 -20.30 -26.52 9.90
CA LYS A 388 -19.99 -27.82 9.29
C LYS A 388 -19.30 -27.63 7.94
N ASN A 389 -18.39 -28.53 7.59
CA ASN A 389 -17.79 -28.54 6.25
C ASN A 389 -18.88 -28.59 5.16
N ASN A 390 -18.64 -27.87 4.06
CA ASN A 390 -19.55 -27.66 2.92
C ASN A 390 -20.84 -26.88 3.24
N GLN A 391 -21.05 -26.42 4.47
CA GLN A 391 -22.18 -25.56 4.80
C GLN A 391 -21.97 -24.19 4.16
N VAL A 392 -22.92 -23.72 3.34
CA VAL A 392 -22.84 -22.37 2.77
C VAL A 392 -23.17 -21.34 3.85
N VAL A 393 -22.27 -20.37 4.03
CA VAL A 393 -22.44 -19.25 4.96
C VAL A 393 -22.09 -17.94 4.29
N SER A 394 -22.60 -16.84 4.85
CA SER A 394 -22.23 -15.48 4.49
C SER A 394 -21.53 -14.83 5.67
N VAL A 395 -20.36 -14.26 5.42
CA VAL A 395 -19.52 -13.60 6.43
C VAL A 395 -19.52 -12.11 6.13
N ASN A 396 -20.03 -11.30 7.06
CA ASN A 396 -19.94 -9.85 7.01
C ASN A 396 -18.77 -9.39 7.88
N GLY A 397 -17.64 -9.11 7.24
CA GLY A 397 -16.43 -8.67 7.92
C GLY A 397 -16.46 -7.21 8.39
N GLU A 398 -17.48 -6.43 8.00
CA GLU A 398 -17.69 -5.06 8.49
C GLU A 398 -18.42 -5.04 9.84
N THR A 399 -19.45 -5.87 10.01
CA THR A 399 -20.22 -5.94 11.28
C THR A 399 -19.74 -7.04 12.22
N GLY A 400 -18.97 -8.01 11.72
CA GLY A 400 -18.53 -9.17 12.50
C GLY A 400 -19.52 -10.34 12.48
N ASP A 401 -20.56 -10.30 11.65
CA ASP A 401 -21.65 -11.27 11.67
C ASP A 401 -21.49 -12.42 10.67
N VAL A 402 -21.86 -13.64 11.08
CA VAL A 402 -21.87 -14.83 10.22
C VAL A 402 -23.29 -15.40 10.13
N PHE A 403 -23.82 -15.50 8.91
CA PHE A 403 -25.18 -15.93 8.63
C PHE A 403 -25.21 -17.28 7.91
N LYS A 404 -26.27 -18.05 8.16
CA LYS A 404 -26.54 -19.30 7.43
C LYS A 404 -27.04 -19.01 6.01
N GLY A 405 -26.48 -19.70 5.01
CA GLY A 405 -26.88 -19.56 3.61
C GLY A 405 -26.21 -18.40 2.89
N ALA A 406 -26.49 -18.26 1.60
CA ALA A 406 -26.03 -17.14 0.79
C ALA A 406 -26.96 -15.93 0.99
N ILE A 407 -26.41 -14.81 1.47
CA ILE A 407 -27.08 -13.52 1.39
C ILE A 407 -26.92 -13.05 -0.05
N ILE A 408 -27.95 -13.32 -0.85
CA ILE A 408 -28.08 -12.75 -2.19
C ILE A 408 -28.58 -11.32 -2.00
N LYS A 409 -27.75 -10.32 -2.32
CA LYS A 409 -28.29 -8.99 -2.65
C LYS A 409 -29.22 -9.22 -3.84
N ASN A 410 -30.53 -9.18 -3.62
CA ASN A 410 -31.50 -9.22 -4.70
C ASN A 410 -31.21 -8.04 -5.63
N LYS A 411 -30.55 -8.34 -6.76
CA LYS A 411 -30.73 -7.57 -7.99
C LYS A 411 -32.19 -7.79 -8.40
N THR A 412 -32.77 -6.74 -8.99
CA THR A 412 -34.13 -6.61 -9.54
C THR A 412 -35.28 -6.49 -8.54
N GLN A 413 -35.75 -5.26 -8.32
CA GLN A 413 -37.06 -4.82 -8.84
C GLN A 413 -37.16 -3.27 -8.85
N ASN A 414 -37.40 -2.73 -10.04
CA ASN A 414 -38.08 -1.48 -10.38
C ASN A 414 -37.66 -0.18 -9.65
N PHE A 415 -36.73 0.56 -10.27
CA PHE A 415 -36.72 2.03 -10.14
C PHE A 415 -37.89 2.61 -10.95
N THR A 416 -39.10 2.52 -10.40
CA THR A 416 -40.09 3.58 -10.61
C THR A 416 -39.73 4.72 -9.66
N SER A 417 -39.48 5.87 -10.27
CA SER A 417 -39.17 7.16 -9.66
C SER A 417 -39.99 7.48 -8.40
N VAL A 418 -39.30 7.57 -7.26
CA VAL A 418 -39.57 8.63 -6.28
C VAL A 418 -38.23 9.19 -5.81
N SER A 419 -38.10 10.49 -6.01
CA SER A 419 -36.96 11.32 -5.73
C SER A 419 -36.65 11.45 -4.25
N GLU A 420 -35.46 11.02 -3.84
CA GLU A 420 -34.70 11.74 -2.82
C GLU A 420 -33.36 12.14 -3.46
N ARG A 421 -33.35 13.36 -4.00
CA ARG A 421 -32.14 14.06 -4.40
C ARG A 421 -31.32 14.31 -3.13
N SER A 422 -30.35 13.45 -2.84
CA SER A 422 -29.08 13.98 -2.36
C SER A 422 -28.46 14.71 -3.54
N HIS A 423 -28.67 16.03 -3.61
CA HIS A 423 -27.84 16.88 -4.43
C HIS A 423 -26.41 16.83 -3.86
N HIS A 424 -25.64 15.77 -4.18
CA HIS A 424 -24.21 15.95 -4.35
C HIS A 424 -24.08 16.97 -5.46
N ARG A 425 -23.88 18.22 -5.05
CA ARG A 425 -23.74 19.36 -5.95
C ARG A 425 -22.45 19.09 -6.71
N ARG A 426 -22.54 18.53 -7.92
CA ARG A 426 -21.40 18.29 -8.78
C ARG A 426 -20.62 19.59 -8.91
N LEU A 427 -19.47 19.67 -8.24
CA LEU A 427 -18.71 20.91 -8.14
C LEU A 427 -18.17 21.20 -9.53
N LYS A 428 -18.73 22.26 -10.14
CA LYS A 428 -18.28 22.69 -11.46
C LYS A 428 -16.98 23.46 -11.29
N THR A 429 -15.93 22.94 -11.88
CA THR A 429 -14.61 23.56 -11.96
C THR A 429 -14.32 23.95 -13.40
N ILE A 430 -13.51 24.98 -13.61
CA ILE A 430 -12.99 25.39 -14.92
C ILE A 430 -11.83 24.46 -15.29
N THR A 431 -10.88 24.28 -14.37
CA THR A 431 -9.81 23.28 -14.48
C THR A 431 -10.42 21.89 -14.36
N LYS A 432 -10.19 21.05 -15.38
CA LYS A 432 -10.72 19.68 -15.43
C LYS A 432 -9.96 18.76 -14.50
N VAL A 433 -10.66 17.81 -13.90
CA VAL A 433 -10.07 16.76 -13.04
C VAL A 433 -10.12 15.43 -13.76
N TYR A 434 -8.97 14.99 -14.24
CA TYR A 434 -8.76 13.73 -14.89
C TYR A 434 -8.22 12.65 -13.93
N VAL A 435 -8.30 11.39 -14.37
CA VAL A 435 -7.70 10.26 -13.65
C VAL A 435 -6.48 9.68 -14.38
N ASN A 436 -5.50 9.24 -13.59
CA ASN A 436 -4.45 8.33 -14.01
C ASN A 436 -4.98 6.90 -13.89
N LEU A 437 -4.89 6.11 -14.96
CA LEU A 437 -5.42 4.75 -14.97
C LEU A 437 -4.53 3.82 -15.80
N ALA A 438 -4.41 2.57 -15.36
CA ALA A 438 -3.60 1.57 -16.06
C ALA A 438 -4.26 0.18 -16.12
N GLU A 439 -5.10 -0.19 -15.14
CA GLU A 439 -5.70 -1.52 -15.08
C GLU A 439 -7.08 -1.59 -15.76
N PRO A 440 -7.29 -2.49 -16.75
CA PRO A 440 -8.57 -2.66 -17.44
C PRO A 440 -9.75 -2.97 -16.51
N GLU A 441 -9.52 -3.80 -15.48
CA GLU A 441 -10.55 -4.30 -14.57
C GLU A 441 -11.20 -3.19 -13.74
N ARG A 442 -10.44 -2.13 -13.44
CA ARG A 442 -10.90 -0.99 -12.61
C ARG A 442 -11.60 0.10 -13.43
N ALA A 443 -11.49 0.08 -14.76
CA ALA A 443 -11.97 1.17 -15.62
C ALA A 443 -13.47 1.47 -15.46
N ALA A 444 -14.30 0.43 -15.35
CA ALA A 444 -15.76 0.59 -15.19
C ALA A 444 -16.16 1.11 -13.81
N GLU A 445 -15.36 0.86 -12.78
CA GLU A 445 -15.56 1.38 -11.44
C GLU A 445 -15.13 2.85 -11.38
N VAL A 446 -13.92 3.16 -11.82
CA VAL A 446 -13.33 4.51 -11.80
C VAL A 446 -14.15 5.47 -12.68
N ALA A 447 -14.74 4.98 -13.77
CA ALA A 447 -15.65 5.79 -14.60
C ALA A 447 -16.87 6.32 -13.83
N LYS A 448 -17.26 5.72 -12.69
CA LYS A 448 -18.40 6.21 -11.88
C LYS A 448 -18.03 7.39 -10.99
N LEU A 449 -16.74 7.66 -10.79
CA LEU A 449 -16.27 8.81 -10.03
C LEU A 449 -16.55 10.12 -10.78
N ASP A 450 -16.55 11.24 -10.07
CA ASP A 450 -16.72 12.59 -10.64
C ASP A 450 -15.45 13.08 -11.35
N SER A 451 -14.95 12.28 -12.30
CA SER A 451 -13.83 12.57 -13.18
C SER A 451 -14.33 13.08 -14.53
N ASP A 452 -13.60 14.03 -15.11
CA ASP A 452 -13.82 14.60 -16.43
C ASP A 452 -13.26 13.74 -17.56
N GLY A 453 -12.60 12.61 -17.26
CA GLY A 453 -11.94 11.73 -18.22
C GLY A 453 -10.66 11.09 -17.68
N VAL A 454 -9.95 10.36 -18.54
CA VAL A 454 -8.63 9.78 -18.24
C VAL A 454 -7.57 10.67 -18.85
N GLY A 455 -6.73 11.28 -18.01
CA GLY A 455 -5.69 12.23 -18.43
C GLY A 455 -4.37 11.53 -18.74
N LEU A 456 -4.20 10.31 -18.21
CA LEU A 456 -3.08 9.43 -18.50
C LEU A 456 -3.52 7.97 -18.44
N LEU A 457 -3.71 7.36 -19.60
CA LEU A 457 -3.82 5.90 -19.77
C LEU A 457 -2.46 5.35 -20.18
N ARG A 458 -1.84 4.55 -19.30
CA ARG A 458 -0.52 3.95 -19.52
C ARG A 458 -0.61 2.69 -20.38
N ALA A 459 0.16 2.62 -21.46
CA ALA A 459 0.20 1.46 -22.36
C ALA A 459 0.91 0.23 -21.76
N GLU A 460 1.83 0.47 -20.83
CA GLU A 460 2.79 -0.50 -20.30
C GLU A 460 2.11 -1.74 -19.72
N PHE A 461 1.05 -1.54 -18.92
CA PHE A 461 0.31 -2.64 -18.29
C PHE A 461 -0.40 -3.51 -19.33
N MET A 462 -0.99 -2.91 -20.37
CA MET A 462 -1.64 -3.67 -21.45
C MET A 462 -0.63 -4.51 -22.24
N ILE A 463 0.59 -3.99 -22.44
CA ILE A 463 1.65 -4.72 -23.15
C ILE A 463 2.26 -5.81 -22.27
N ALA A 464 2.45 -5.54 -20.97
CA ALA A 464 2.86 -6.54 -20.00
C ALA A 464 1.85 -7.70 -19.91
N GLU A 465 0.54 -7.41 -19.93
CA GLU A 465 -0.53 -8.41 -19.96
C GLU A 465 -0.52 -9.25 -21.25
N ILE A 466 -0.22 -8.62 -22.40
CA ILE A 466 0.03 -9.36 -23.66
C ILE A 466 1.24 -10.30 -23.51
N GLY A 467 2.23 -9.93 -22.68
CA GLY A 467 3.31 -10.79 -22.19
C GLY A 467 4.40 -11.17 -23.20
N THR A 468 4.27 -10.70 -24.45
CA THR A 468 5.17 -11.04 -25.56
C THR A 468 5.64 -9.78 -26.26
N HIS A 469 6.94 -9.72 -26.58
CA HIS A 469 7.54 -8.58 -27.24
C HIS A 469 6.87 -8.28 -28.60
N PRO A 470 6.45 -7.03 -28.90
CA PRO A 470 5.74 -6.70 -30.15
C PRO A 470 6.51 -7.10 -31.43
N LYS A 471 7.84 -6.94 -31.45
CA LYS A 471 8.67 -7.40 -32.59
C LYS A 471 8.65 -8.91 -32.81
N LEU A 472 8.37 -9.70 -31.78
CA LEU A 472 8.20 -11.14 -31.96
C LEU A 472 6.92 -11.45 -32.73
N PHE A 473 5.84 -10.68 -32.52
CA PHE A 473 4.64 -10.80 -33.36
C PHE A 473 4.93 -10.44 -34.81
N ILE A 474 5.72 -9.39 -35.06
CA ILE A 474 6.15 -9.00 -36.42
C ILE A 474 6.97 -10.13 -37.06
N LYS A 475 8.00 -10.62 -36.37
CA LYS A 475 8.85 -11.74 -36.85
C LYS A 475 8.02 -12.99 -37.18
N ARG A 476 6.96 -13.26 -36.41
CA ARG A 476 6.06 -14.40 -36.60
C ARG A 476 4.91 -14.12 -37.59
N LYS A 477 4.85 -12.95 -38.22
CA LYS A 477 3.74 -12.50 -39.09
C LYS A 477 2.36 -12.54 -38.39
N LYS A 478 2.33 -12.22 -37.09
CA LYS A 478 1.15 -12.20 -36.21
C LYS A 478 0.80 -10.79 -35.71
N GLN A 479 1.09 -9.76 -36.49
CA GLN A 479 0.83 -8.36 -36.11
C GLN A 479 -0.65 -8.13 -35.78
N GLN A 480 -1.56 -8.78 -36.53
CA GLN A 480 -3.00 -8.63 -36.31
C GLN A 480 -3.45 -9.13 -34.93
N ASP A 481 -2.82 -10.18 -34.39
CA ASP A 481 -3.13 -10.69 -33.05
C ASP A 481 -2.79 -9.64 -31.99
N PHE A 482 -1.62 -9.01 -32.10
CA PHE A 482 -1.21 -7.93 -31.21
C PHE A 482 -2.15 -6.73 -31.29
N ILE A 483 -2.45 -6.28 -32.52
CA ILE A 483 -3.37 -5.15 -32.78
C ILE A 483 -4.75 -5.43 -32.16
N MET A 484 -5.29 -6.64 -32.33
CA MET A 484 -6.61 -7.02 -31.81
C MET A 484 -6.63 -7.11 -30.29
N LYS A 485 -5.59 -7.66 -29.66
CA LYS A 485 -5.44 -7.67 -28.19
C LYS A 485 -5.39 -6.26 -27.62
N LEU A 486 -4.55 -5.39 -28.19
CA LEU A 486 -4.45 -4.00 -27.75
C LEU A 486 -5.77 -3.24 -27.98
N THR A 487 -6.44 -3.47 -29.12
CA THR A 487 -7.76 -2.89 -29.40
C THR A 487 -8.79 -3.33 -28.36
N HIS A 488 -8.78 -4.59 -27.95
CA HIS A 488 -9.70 -5.12 -26.93
C HIS A 488 -9.43 -4.46 -25.56
N ASN A 489 -8.17 -4.39 -25.15
CA ASN A 489 -7.79 -3.80 -23.87
C ASN A 489 -8.13 -2.30 -23.84
N LEU A 490 -7.84 -1.55 -24.91
CA LEU A 490 -8.21 -0.13 -25.00
C LEU A 490 -9.73 0.09 -24.93
N LEU A 491 -10.55 -0.80 -25.51
CA LEU A 491 -12.01 -0.69 -25.44
C LEU A 491 -12.57 -0.83 -24.02
N SER A 492 -11.86 -1.52 -23.12
CA SER A 492 -12.25 -1.61 -21.71
C SER A 492 -12.22 -0.25 -20.99
N PHE A 493 -11.36 0.67 -21.44
CA PHE A 493 -11.26 2.04 -20.94
C PHE A 493 -12.15 3.00 -21.71
N VAL A 494 -12.19 2.86 -23.03
CA VAL A 494 -12.89 3.81 -23.90
C VAL A 494 -14.40 3.75 -23.68
N LYS A 495 -14.98 2.55 -23.53
CA LYS A 495 -16.43 2.37 -23.37
C LYS A 495 -16.99 3.01 -22.09
N PRO A 496 -16.43 2.77 -20.88
CA PRO A 496 -17.00 3.33 -19.66
C PRO A 496 -16.84 4.85 -19.54
N PHE A 497 -15.81 5.42 -20.17
CA PHE A 497 -15.56 6.86 -20.10
C PHE A 497 -16.34 7.65 -21.16
N ASN A 498 -16.74 7.06 -22.28
CA ASN A 498 -17.45 7.74 -23.38
C ASN A 498 -18.68 8.54 -22.88
N PRO A 499 -18.82 9.85 -23.19
CA PRO A 499 -18.02 10.66 -24.13
C PRO A 499 -16.79 11.37 -23.54
N ARG A 500 -16.45 11.17 -22.26
CA ARG A 500 -15.29 11.79 -21.64
C ARG A 500 -13.98 11.30 -22.28
N PRO A 501 -13.00 12.19 -22.47
CA PRO A 501 -11.74 11.86 -23.13
C PRO A 501 -10.94 10.81 -22.36
N VAL A 502 -10.20 10.01 -23.11
CA VAL A 502 -9.22 9.03 -22.65
C VAL A 502 -7.93 9.31 -23.40
N ILE A 503 -6.94 9.86 -22.71
CA ILE A 503 -5.64 10.20 -23.28
C ILE A 503 -4.71 8.99 -23.14
N TYR A 504 -4.55 8.24 -24.23
CA TYR A 504 -3.63 7.12 -24.32
C TYR A 504 -2.20 7.62 -24.54
N ARG A 505 -1.32 7.34 -23.57
CA ARG A 505 0.11 7.53 -23.76
C ARG A 505 0.66 6.33 -24.51
N ALA A 506 1.28 6.56 -25.66
CA ALA A 506 1.99 5.51 -26.40
C ALA A 506 3.07 4.86 -25.52
N THR A 507 3.49 3.66 -25.90
CA THR A 507 4.38 2.86 -25.04
C THR A 507 5.70 3.54 -24.73
N ASP A 508 5.99 3.75 -23.45
CA ASP A 508 7.24 4.35 -22.99
C ASP A 508 8.16 3.35 -22.27
N PHE A 509 8.08 2.07 -22.62
CA PHE A 509 8.98 1.07 -22.06
C PHE A 509 10.44 1.37 -22.39
N LYS A 510 11.27 1.25 -21.37
CA LYS A 510 12.72 1.18 -21.45
C LYS A 510 13.16 -0.14 -22.09
N THR A 511 14.36 -0.18 -22.65
CA THR A 511 14.94 -1.39 -23.27
C THR A 511 14.96 -2.58 -22.33
N ASN A 512 15.35 -2.37 -21.07
CA ASN A 512 15.34 -3.40 -20.04
C ASN A 512 13.92 -3.93 -19.78
N GLU A 513 12.88 -3.10 -19.72
CA GLU A 513 11.49 -3.54 -19.53
C GLU A 513 11.00 -4.40 -20.71
N TYR A 514 11.24 -3.95 -21.94
CA TYR A 514 10.94 -4.75 -23.13
C TYR A 514 11.71 -6.09 -23.16
N ALA A 515 12.97 -6.11 -22.69
CA ALA A 515 13.79 -7.31 -22.65
C ALA A 515 13.22 -8.41 -21.72
N HIS A 516 12.43 -8.03 -20.71
CA HIS A 516 11.77 -8.97 -19.80
C HIS A 516 10.52 -9.64 -20.40
N LEU A 517 9.96 -9.11 -21.49
CA LEU A 517 8.86 -9.76 -22.19
C LEU A 517 9.34 -11.04 -22.89
N THR A 518 8.41 -11.95 -23.16
CA THR A 518 8.71 -13.18 -23.92
C THR A 518 9.30 -12.83 -25.29
N GLY A 519 10.55 -13.26 -25.53
CA GLY A 519 11.32 -12.98 -26.75
C GLY A 519 11.92 -11.57 -26.83
N GLY A 520 11.85 -10.77 -25.77
CA GLY A 520 12.36 -9.39 -25.75
C GLY A 520 13.88 -9.29 -25.87
N LYS A 521 14.64 -10.16 -25.20
CA LYS A 521 16.12 -10.18 -25.23
C LYS A 521 16.73 -10.28 -26.64
N GLU A 522 15.98 -10.78 -27.63
CA GLU A 522 16.44 -10.85 -29.02
C GLU A 522 16.49 -9.46 -29.68
N PHE A 523 15.61 -8.55 -29.26
CA PHE A 523 15.38 -7.28 -29.96
C PHE A 523 15.87 -6.06 -29.20
N GLU A 524 16.20 -6.22 -27.93
CA GLU A 524 16.49 -5.11 -27.01
C GLU A 524 17.97 -5.11 -26.61
N PRO A 525 18.72 -4.05 -26.97
CA PRO A 525 20.11 -3.92 -26.57
C PRO A 525 20.23 -3.67 -25.07
N HIS A 526 21.40 -4.01 -24.51
CA HIS A 526 21.74 -3.58 -23.17
C HIS A 526 22.12 -2.09 -23.18
N GLU A 527 21.55 -1.34 -22.25
CA GLU A 527 21.88 0.08 -22.03
C GLU A 527 22.32 0.26 -20.59
N GLU A 528 23.41 1.01 -20.38
CA GLU A 528 23.92 1.36 -19.04
C GLU A 528 22.90 2.19 -18.25
N ASN A 529 22.17 3.08 -18.94
CA ASN A 529 21.19 3.98 -18.34
C ASN A 529 19.85 3.92 -19.10
N PRO A 530 19.03 2.89 -18.87
CA PRO A 530 17.77 2.70 -19.60
C PRO A 530 16.78 3.86 -19.42
N MET A 531 16.86 4.61 -18.32
CA MET A 531 16.05 5.82 -18.09
C MET A 531 16.22 6.85 -19.22
N LEU A 532 17.46 7.05 -19.70
CA LEU A 532 17.81 8.06 -20.72
C LEU A 532 17.89 7.47 -22.13
N GLY A 533 17.71 6.16 -22.25
CA GLY A 533 18.05 5.36 -23.43
C GLY A 533 17.00 5.30 -24.55
N PHE A 534 16.95 4.16 -25.22
CA PHE A 534 16.18 3.91 -26.43
C PHE A 534 14.68 3.67 -26.13
N ARG A 535 13.96 4.76 -25.84
CA ARG A 535 12.52 4.79 -25.49
C ARG A 535 11.76 5.98 -26.09
N GLY A 536 10.44 5.98 -25.90
CA GLY A 536 9.50 7.03 -26.30
C GLY A 536 9.63 7.48 -27.76
N ALA A 537 9.45 8.78 -27.99
CA ALA A 537 9.41 9.40 -29.32
C ALA A 537 10.55 8.94 -30.25
N TYR A 538 11.79 8.95 -29.78
CA TYR A 538 12.95 8.57 -30.59
C TYR A 538 12.84 7.13 -31.11
N ARG A 539 12.44 6.18 -30.26
CA ARG A 539 12.22 4.78 -30.64
C ARG A 539 11.22 4.67 -31.78
N TYR A 540 10.11 5.40 -31.72
CA TYR A 540 9.08 5.36 -32.77
C TYR A 540 9.58 5.86 -34.13
N THR A 541 10.54 6.79 -34.12
CA THR A 541 11.09 7.37 -35.36
C THR A 541 12.18 6.52 -36.01
N VAL A 542 12.90 5.72 -35.23
CA VAL A 542 13.95 4.82 -35.72
C VAL A 542 13.37 3.45 -36.05
N ASP A 543 12.43 2.97 -35.24
CA ASP A 543 11.79 1.67 -35.35
C ASP A 543 10.27 1.81 -35.24
N SER A 544 9.65 2.15 -36.37
CA SER A 544 8.24 2.54 -36.42
C SER A 544 7.27 1.36 -36.36
N ASP A 545 7.72 0.12 -36.58
CA ASP A 545 6.80 -1.01 -36.81
C ASP A 545 5.91 -1.29 -35.59
N VAL A 546 6.47 -1.22 -34.39
CA VAL A 546 5.72 -1.39 -33.14
C VAL A 546 4.71 -0.27 -32.96
N PHE A 547 5.14 0.98 -33.15
CA PHE A 547 4.28 2.14 -33.01
C PHE A 547 3.14 2.14 -34.05
N MET A 548 3.39 1.70 -35.28
CA MET A 548 2.35 1.56 -36.32
C MET A 548 1.27 0.55 -35.92
N MET A 549 1.60 -0.51 -35.17
CA MET A 549 0.59 -1.43 -34.63
C MET A 549 -0.27 -0.75 -33.55
N GLU A 550 0.32 0.09 -32.69
CA GLU A 550 -0.45 0.89 -31.71
C GLU A 550 -1.39 1.87 -32.41
N LEU A 551 -0.89 2.62 -33.39
CA LEU A 551 -1.71 3.54 -34.19
C LEU A 551 -2.87 2.81 -34.89
N ARG A 552 -2.63 1.59 -35.39
CA ARG A 552 -3.68 0.76 -35.99
C ARG A 552 -4.73 0.34 -34.95
N ALA A 553 -4.33 -0.01 -33.73
CA ALA A 553 -5.26 -0.33 -32.66
C ALA A 553 -6.14 0.87 -32.26
N ILE A 554 -5.55 2.07 -32.16
CA ILE A 554 -6.29 3.32 -31.91
C ILE A 554 -7.27 3.59 -33.06
N ARG A 555 -6.80 3.46 -34.31
CA ARG A 555 -7.66 3.66 -35.50
C ARG A 555 -8.84 2.70 -35.52
N ASN A 556 -8.64 1.43 -35.16
CA ASN A 556 -9.75 0.47 -35.08
C ASN A 556 -10.86 0.93 -34.12
N ILE A 557 -10.52 1.65 -33.04
CA ILE A 557 -11.50 2.19 -32.07
C ILE A 557 -12.26 3.37 -32.66
N TRP A 558 -11.56 4.27 -33.36
CA TRP A 558 -12.16 5.40 -34.06
C TRP A 558 -13.08 4.94 -35.21
N GLU A 559 -12.68 3.92 -35.97
CA GLU A 559 -13.51 3.29 -37.01
C GLU A 559 -14.78 2.63 -36.43
N ARG A 560 -14.76 2.23 -35.15
CA ARG A 560 -15.93 1.72 -34.41
C ARG A 560 -16.84 2.82 -33.83
N GLY A 561 -16.49 4.10 -34.02
CA GLY A 561 -17.31 5.24 -33.61
C GLY A 561 -17.05 5.79 -32.21
N TYR A 562 -16.09 5.25 -31.45
CA TYR A 562 -15.68 5.86 -30.18
C TYR A 562 -14.73 7.04 -30.43
N ARG A 563 -15.21 8.26 -30.17
CA ARG A 563 -14.51 9.53 -30.50
C ARG A 563 -13.73 10.14 -29.34
N ASN A 564 -13.63 9.42 -28.23
CA ASN A 564 -13.06 9.92 -26.98
C ASN A 564 -11.66 9.35 -26.68
N LEU A 565 -11.01 8.63 -27.59
CA LEU A 565 -9.64 8.11 -27.41
C LEU A 565 -8.63 9.00 -28.14
N HIS A 566 -7.69 9.61 -27.42
CA HIS A 566 -6.68 10.51 -27.99
C HIS A 566 -5.27 9.99 -27.74
N LEU A 567 -4.30 10.48 -28.49
CA LEU A 567 -2.91 10.01 -28.43
C LEU A 567 -2.00 11.04 -27.78
N MET A 568 -1.17 10.58 -26.85
CA MET A 568 -0.10 11.35 -26.25
C MET A 568 1.24 10.66 -26.50
N ILE A 569 2.23 11.44 -26.95
CA ILE A 569 3.58 10.96 -27.23
C ILE A 569 4.49 11.22 -26.02
N PRO A 570 5.06 10.19 -25.39
CA PRO A 570 6.05 10.33 -24.32
C PRO A 570 7.46 10.63 -24.85
N PHE A 571 8.30 11.12 -23.95
CA PHE A 571 9.75 11.23 -24.07
C PHE A 571 10.22 11.96 -25.35
N VAL A 572 9.49 13.02 -25.72
CA VAL A 572 9.85 13.86 -26.88
C VAL A 572 11.02 14.75 -26.48
N ARG A 573 12.15 14.60 -27.18
CA ARG A 573 13.38 15.35 -26.89
C ARG A 573 13.55 16.54 -27.81
N ARG A 574 13.21 16.41 -29.10
CA ARG A 574 13.48 17.43 -30.14
C ARG A 574 12.31 17.63 -31.10
N PRO A 575 12.11 18.84 -31.66
CA PRO A 575 11.01 19.12 -32.59
C PRO A 575 10.96 18.21 -33.82
N TRP A 576 12.11 17.78 -34.34
CA TRP A 576 12.18 16.87 -35.49
C TRP A 576 11.60 15.48 -35.21
N GLU A 577 11.65 15.01 -33.96
CA GLU A 577 11.03 13.73 -33.57
C GLU A 577 9.51 13.82 -33.72
N LEU A 578 8.92 14.93 -33.26
CA LEU A 578 7.49 15.18 -33.42
C LEU A 578 7.09 15.30 -34.90
N ILE A 579 7.90 15.95 -35.74
CA ILE A 579 7.63 16.02 -37.20
C ILE A 579 7.50 14.62 -37.80
N LYS A 580 8.45 13.72 -37.49
CA LYS A 580 8.39 12.33 -37.96
C LYS A 580 7.20 11.57 -37.39
N ILE A 581 6.87 11.76 -36.11
CA ILE A 581 5.72 11.11 -35.49
C ILE A 581 4.41 11.58 -36.11
N LYS A 582 4.26 12.89 -36.41
CA LYS A 582 3.09 13.41 -37.12
C LYS A 582 2.94 12.79 -38.50
N ASP A 583 4.02 12.50 -39.21
CA ASP A 583 3.97 11.78 -40.48
C ASP A 583 3.48 10.32 -40.30
N LEU A 584 3.93 9.61 -39.26
CA LEU A 584 3.43 8.27 -38.93
C LEU A 584 1.94 8.28 -38.55
N VAL A 585 1.51 9.24 -37.72
CA VAL A 585 0.09 9.41 -37.34
C VAL A 585 -0.76 9.74 -38.58
N LYS A 586 -0.26 10.60 -39.48
CA LYS A 586 -0.91 10.89 -40.77
C LYS A 586 -1.05 9.64 -41.63
N LYS A 587 0.02 8.86 -41.80
CA LYS A 587 0.04 7.58 -42.55
C LYS A 587 -0.93 6.57 -41.97
N SER A 588 -1.10 6.54 -40.64
CA SER A 588 -2.09 5.67 -39.99
C SER A 588 -3.53 6.07 -40.32
N GLY A 589 -3.79 7.29 -40.80
CA GLY A 589 -5.12 7.80 -41.13
C GLY A 589 -5.89 8.41 -39.96
N LEU A 590 -5.29 8.54 -38.78
CA LEU A 590 -5.96 9.10 -37.59
C LEU A 590 -6.37 10.57 -37.76
N PHE A 591 -5.55 11.38 -38.44
CA PHE A 591 -5.88 12.78 -38.76
C PHE A 591 -7.03 12.96 -39.77
N LEU A 592 -7.56 11.88 -40.36
CA LEU A 592 -8.80 11.96 -41.13
C LEU A 592 -10.02 12.19 -40.22
N PHE A 593 -9.89 11.92 -38.93
CA PHE A 593 -10.90 12.21 -37.93
C PHE A 593 -10.63 13.58 -37.30
N LYS A 594 -11.53 14.55 -37.55
CA LYS A 594 -11.33 15.95 -37.16
C LYS A 594 -11.15 16.18 -35.65
N ASP A 595 -11.80 15.35 -34.83
CA ASP A 595 -11.77 15.49 -33.37
C ASP A 595 -10.61 14.71 -32.72
N PHE A 596 -9.73 14.08 -33.50
CA PHE A 596 -8.61 13.32 -32.96
C PHE A 596 -7.47 14.23 -32.52
N GLU A 597 -7.33 14.39 -31.20
CA GLU A 597 -6.21 15.13 -30.60
C GLU A 597 -4.89 14.33 -30.54
N LEU A 598 -3.79 14.99 -30.91
CA LEU A 598 -2.41 14.58 -30.67
C LEU A 598 -1.74 15.49 -29.64
N LYS A 599 -1.35 14.90 -28.51
CA LYS A 599 -0.68 15.59 -27.40
C LYS A 599 0.76 15.11 -27.25
N ILE A 600 1.57 15.89 -26.53
CA ILE A 600 2.90 15.45 -26.10
C ILE A 600 3.02 15.50 -24.59
N MET A 601 3.89 14.62 -24.08
CA MET A 601 4.33 14.70 -22.70
C MET A 601 5.54 15.63 -22.62
N VAL A 602 5.45 16.66 -21.78
CA VAL A 602 6.57 17.56 -21.48
C VAL A 602 7.23 17.04 -20.22
N GLU A 603 8.25 16.21 -20.42
CA GLU A 603 8.90 15.47 -19.33
C GLU A 603 10.43 15.41 -19.48
N VAL A 604 10.97 16.11 -20.48
CA VAL A 604 12.41 16.27 -20.73
C VAL A 604 12.73 17.76 -20.68
N PRO A 605 13.84 18.21 -20.06
CA PRO A 605 14.18 19.63 -19.99
C PRO A 605 14.22 20.32 -21.36
N SER A 606 14.68 19.63 -22.41
CA SER A 606 14.68 20.18 -23.77
C SER A 606 13.27 20.43 -24.31
N SER A 607 12.29 19.55 -24.06
CA SER A 607 10.91 19.79 -24.48
C SER A 607 10.21 20.87 -23.66
N ALA A 608 10.57 21.02 -22.39
CA ALA A 608 10.11 22.13 -21.58
C ALA A 608 10.63 23.47 -22.14
N LEU A 609 11.94 23.59 -22.40
CA LEU A 609 12.56 24.84 -22.86
C LEU A 609 12.17 25.21 -24.30
N GLU A 610 12.10 24.22 -25.19
CA GLU A 610 11.73 24.40 -26.61
C GLU A 610 10.21 24.31 -26.86
N LEU A 611 9.38 24.37 -25.82
CA LEU A 611 7.93 24.15 -25.89
C LEU A 611 7.22 24.96 -26.99
N LYS A 612 7.66 26.20 -27.21
CA LYS A 612 7.12 27.08 -28.27
C LYS A 612 7.25 26.47 -29.66
N GLU A 613 8.36 25.78 -29.94
CA GLU A 613 8.57 25.13 -31.22
C GLU A 613 7.66 23.91 -31.38
N PHE A 614 7.46 23.12 -30.33
CA PHE A 614 6.49 22.02 -30.34
C PHE A 614 5.05 22.51 -30.56
N ILE A 615 4.68 23.64 -29.94
CA ILE A 615 3.36 24.27 -30.14
C ILE A 615 3.17 24.70 -31.60
N LYS A 616 4.17 25.36 -32.21
CA LYS A 616 4.12 25.77 -33.64
C LYS A 616 3.97 24.59 -34.59
N LEU A 617 4.43 23.40 -34.21
CA LEU A 617 4.23 22.18 -34.99
C LEU A 617 2.78 21.68 -34.96
N GLY A 618 1.89 22.27 -34.17
CA GLY A 618 0.46 21.96 -34.12
C GLY A 618 0.17 20.72 -33.30
N ILE A 619 0.43 20.79 -32.00
CA ILE A 619 -0.05 19.83 -30.98
C ILE A 619 -1.35 20.35 -30.36
N ASP A 620 -2.24 19.45 -29.96
CA ASP A 620 -3.56 19.79 -29.40
C ASP A 620 -3.54 19.95 -27.87
N GLY A 621 -2.38 19.73 -27.25
CA GLY A 621 -2.19 19.89 -25.82
C GLY A 621 -0.89 19.28 -25.31
N VAL A 622 -0.60 19.56 -24.05
CA VAL A 622 0.55 19.02 -23.34
C VAL A 622 0.14 18.40 -22.02
N SER A 623 0.87 17.38 -21.59
CA SER A 623 0.80 16.88 -20.22
C SER A 623 2.20 16.86 -19.62
N VAL A 624 2.37 17.47 -18.46
CA VAL A 624 3.67 17.50 -17.78
C VAL A 624 3.87 16.21 -17.00
N GLY A 625 4.90 15.44 -17.37
CA GLY A 625 5.32 14.25 -16.64
C GLY A 625 6.31 14.65 -15.56
N THR A 626 5.82 14.93 -14.35
CA THR A 626 6.66 15.50 -13.28
C THR A 626 7.78 14.58 -12.83
N ASN A 627 7.58 13.26 -12.91
CA ASN A 627 8.57 12.29 -12.44
C ASN A 627 9.87 12.37 -13.26
N ASP A 628 9.78 12.13 -14.58
CA ASP A 628 10.94 12.19 -15.47
C ASP A 628 11.53 13.61 -15.56
N LEU A 629 10.67 14.63 -15.55
CA LEU A 629 11.13 16.03 -15.56
C LEU A 629 11.96 16.36 -14.31
N THR A 630 11.49 15.95 -13.13
CA THR A 630 12.20 16.17 -11.85
C THR A 630 13.52 15.42 -11.81
N MET A 631 13.51 14.13 -12.17
CA MET A 631 14.72 13.31 -12.25
C MET A 631 15.78 13.97 -13.15
N MET A 632 15.39 14.49 -14.32
CA MET A 632 16.34 15.11 -15.25
C MET A 632 16.78 16.53 -14.85
N LEU A 633 15.89 17.34 -14.26
CA LEU A 633 16.25 18.69 -13.80
C LEU A 633 17.21 18.64 -12.61
N LEU A 634 17.04 17.65 -11.73
CA LEU A 634 17.87 17.48 -10.54
C LEU A 634 19.09 16.57 -10.79
N GLY A 635 19.09 15.81 -11.88
CA GLY A 635 20.14 14.83 -12.17
C GLY A 635 20.14 13.64 -11.20
N VAL A 636 18.95 13.18 -10.80
CA VAL A 636 18.74 12.12 -9.81
C VAL A 636 17.92 10.99 -10.41
N ASP A 637 18.20 9.76 -9.99
CA ASP A 637 17.32 8.61 -10.23
C ASP A 637 16.63 8.27 -8.91
N ARG A 638 15.30 8.40 -8.86
CA ARG A 638 14.53 8.14 -7.64
C ARG A 638 14.53 6.66 -7.25
N ASP A 639 14.84 5.77 -8.19
CA ASP A 639 14.95 4.33 -7.95
C ASP A 639 16.36 3.97 -7.42
N ASN A 640 17.29 4.93 -7.38
CA ASN A 640 18.63 4.78 -6.82
C ASN A 640 18.68 5.29 -5.38
N GLU A 641 18.70 4.36 -4.42
CA GLU A 641 18.69 4.63 -2.97
C GLU A 641 19.78 5.62 -2.50
N HIS A 642 20.90 5.75 -3.21
CA HIS A 642 21.98 6.66 -2.82
C HIS A 642 21.68 8.13 -3.10
N VAL A 643 20.75 8.43 -4.00
CA VAL A 643 20.40 9.80 -4.42
C VAL A 643 18.89 10.09 -4.36
N ALA A 644 18.06 9.10 -4.04
CA ALA A 644 16.62 9.22 -3.98
C ALA A 644 16.15 10.32 -3.00
N ASP A 645 16.87 10.56 -1.90
CA ASP A 645 16.56 11.63 -0.94
C ASP A 645 16.63 13.05 -1.52
N LEU A 646 17.31 13.23 -2.66
CA LEU A 646 17.38 14.51 -3.38
C LEU A 646 16.18 14.74 -4.31
N TYR A 647 15.35 13.73 -4.54
CA TYR A 647 14.15 13.85 -5.38
C TYR A 647 13.05 14.62 -4.64
N ASP A 648 12.75 15.83 -5.11
CA ASP A 648 11.58 16.61 -4.65
C ASP A 648 10.99 17.40 -5.82
N GLU A 649 9.77 17.06 -6.21
CA GLU A 649 9.03 17.77 -7.27
C GLU A 649 8.68 19.22 -6.90
N ARG A 650 8.80 19.61 -5.63
CA ARG A 650 8.57 20.98 -5.13
C ARG A 650 9.84 21.82 -5.09
N SER A 651 10.98 21.26 -5.50
CA SER A 651 12.22 22.04 -5.60
C SER A 651 12.04 23.27 -6.50
N THR A 652 12.80 24.32 -6.22
CA THR A 652 12.71 25.60 -6.96
C THR A 652 12.91 25.40 -8.46
N ALA A 653 13.90 24.58 -8.85
CA ALA A 653 14.18 24.31 -10.26
C ALA A 653 12.99 23.65 -10.98
N VAL A 654 12.33 22.69 -10.33
CA VAL A 654 11.16 22.01 -10.91
C VAL A 654 9.98 22.96 -11.00
N THR A 655 9.66 23.64 -9.90
CA THR A 655 8.52 24.56 -9.83
C THR A 655 8.64 25.70 -10.85
N GLU A 656 9.81 26.34 -10.98
CA GLU A 656 10.04 27.39 -12.00
C GLU A 656 9.82 26.88 -13.43
N VAL A 657 10.25 25.66 -13.74
CA VAL A 657 10.02 25.04 -15.06
C VAL A 657 8.55 24.71 -15.26
N LEU A 658 7.84 24.20 -14.25
CA LEU A 658 6.39 23.98 -14.32
C LEU A 658 5.64 25.28 -14.59
N GLU A 659 6.00 26.36 -13.90
CA GLU A 659 5.41 27.68 -14.13
C GLU A 659 5.66 28.17 -15.57
N TYR A 660 6.89 28.03 -16.07
CA TYR A 660 7.25 28.41 -17.44
C TYR A 660 6.42 27.64 -18.47
N ILE A 661 6.23 26.33 -18.27
CA ILE A 661 5.42 25.48 -19.14
C ILE A 661 3.96 25.99 -19.15
N VAL A 662 3.35 26.16 -17.98
CA VAL A 662 1.94 26.61 -17.87
C VAL A 662 1.77 27.99 -18.49
N LYS A 663 2.63 28.96 -18.15
CA LYS A 663 2.58 30.33 -18.70
C LYS A 663 2.73 30.32 -20.23
N THR A 664 3.60 29.48 -20.77
CA THR A 664 3.78 29.33 -22.21
C THR A 664 2.53 28.74 -22.86
N CYS A 665 1.95 27.68 -22.30
CA CYS A 665 0.71 27.10 -22.81
C CYS A 665 -0.46 28.08 -22.79
N VAL A 666 -0.63 28.86 -21.71
CA VAL A 666 -1.64 29.91 -21.61
C VAL A 666 -1.43 30.98 -22.68
N LEU A 667 -0.20 31.44 -22.88
CA LEU A 667 0.14 32.45 -23.90
C LEU A 667 -0.24 32.02 -25.32
N TYR A 668 -0.10 30.74 -25.64
CA TYR A 668 -0.41 30.18 -26.95
C TYR A 668 -1.79 29.52 -27.04
N ASN A 669 -2.60 29.61 -25.98
CA ASN A 669 -3.92 28.99 -25.89
C ASN A 669 -3.91 27.46 -26.18
N VAL A 670 -2.90 26.76 -25.64
CA VAL A 670 -2.74 25.31 -25.75
C VAL A 670 -3.12 24.65 -24.42
N PRO A 671 -4.01 23.63 -24.40
CA PRO A 671 -4.34 22.90 -23.19
C PRO A 671 -3.10 22.33 -22.50
N CYS A 672 -2.98 22.57 -21.21
CA CYS A 672 -1.90 22.07 -20.37
C CYS A 672 -2.47 21.26 -19.20
N SER A 673 -1.96 20.05 -19.03
CA SER A 673 -2.24 19.18 -17.91
C SER A 673 -0.98 18.89 -17.11
N ILE A 674 -1.13 18.58 -15.83
CA ILE A 674 -0.10 17.90 -15.02
C ILE A 674 -0.55 16.46 -14.78
N CYS A 675 0.38 15.52 -14.84
CA CYS A 675 0.13 14.11 -14.57
C CYS A 675 1.26 13.51 -13.74
N GLY A 676 0.96 12.43 -13.02
CA GLY A 676 1.87 11.83 -12.05
C GLY A 676 1.34 11.92 -10.62
N GLN A 677 2.16 11.45 -9.68
CA GLN A 677 1.79 11.37 -8.28
C GLN A 677 1.74 12.77 -7.62
N ALA A 678 2.60 13.70 -8.08
CA ALA A 678 2.70 15.06 -7.57
C ALA A 678 1.36 15.81 -7.51
N ALA A 679 0.50 15.65 -8.53
CA ALA A 679 -0.83 16.27 -8.56
C ALA A 679 -1.80 15.69 -7.50
N SER A 680 -1.54 14.48 -7.01
CA SER A 680 -2.31 13.82 -5.95
C SER A 680 -1.74 14.12 -4.56
N ASP A 681 -0.41 14.27 -4.46
CA ASP A 681 0.32 14.36 -3.20
C ASP A 681 0.58 15.80 -2.72
N TYR A 682 0.65 16.76 -3.63
CA TYR A 682 1.01 18.16 -3.33
C TYR A 682 -0.10 19.17 -3.69
N PRO A 683 -1.09 19.37 -2.80
CA PRO A 683 -2.17 20.34 -3.00
C PRO A 683 -1.72 21.78 -3.25
N ASP A 684 -0.62 22.20 -2.63
CA ASP A 684 0.01 23.51 -2.76
C ASP A 684 0.56 23.75 -4.18
N MET A 685 1.19 22.73 -4.78
CA MET A 685 1.61 22.76 -6.18
C MET A 685 0.41 22.88 -7.11
N VAL A 686 -0.64 22.07 -6.89
CA VAL A 686 -1.89 22.16 -7.67
C VAL A 686 -2.50 23.56 -7.56
N GLU A 687 -2.52 24.14 -6.37
CA GLU A 687 -2.99 25.51 -6.16
C GLU A 687 -2.18 26.51 -6.99
N GLY A 688 -0.85 26.45 -6.96
CA GLY A 688 0.01 27.31 -7.78
C GLY A 688 -0.29 27.20 -9.27
N LEU A 689 -0.42 25.98 -9.79
CA LEU A 689 -0.66 25.73 -11.22
C LEU A 689 -2.06 26.15 -11.66
N VAL A 690 -3.09 25.96 -10.83
CA VAL A 690 -4.46 26.45 -11.10
C VAL A 690 -4.47 27.97 -11.20
N LYS A 691 -3.75 28.68 -10.31
CA LYS A 691 -3.63 30.14 -10.38
C LYS A 691 -2.94 30.62 -11.65
N LEU A 692 -2.01 29.83 -12.17
CA LEU A 692 -1.29 30.12 -13.42
C LEU A 692 -2.10 29.77 -14.68
N GLY A 693 -3.26 29.12 -14.54
CA GLY A 693 -4.15 28.81 -15.66
C GLY A 693 -3.95 27.40 -16.24
N ILE A 694 -3.51 26.42 -15.45
CA ILE A 694 -3.48 25.03 -15.91
C ILE A 694 -4.91 24.55 -16.25
N THR A 695 -5.06 23.86 -17.38
CA THR A 695 -6.39 23.50 -17.91
C THR A 695 -6.93 22.20 -17.33
N SER A 696 -6.06 21.32 -16.86
CA SER A 696 -6.45 20.07 -16.20
C SER A 696 -5.39 19.55 -15.25
N VAL A 697 -5.82 18.71 -14.31
CA VAL A 697 -4.94 17.92 -13.45
C VAL A 697 -5.34 16.46 -13.52
N SER A 698 -4.38 15.55 -13.62
CA SER A 698 -4.63 14.10 -13.69
C SER A 698 -4.11 13.41 -12.44
N VAL A 699 -5.02 12.89 -11.62
CA VAL A 699 -4.75 12.35 -10.28
C VAL A 699 -5.10 10.87 -10.16
N ASN A 700 -4.63 10.22 -9.09
CA ASN A 700 -5.03 8.84 -8.81
C ASN A 700 -6.54 8.76 -8.48
N PRO A 701 -7.23 7.63 -8.74
CA PRO A 701 -8.68 7.51 -8.54
C PRO A 701 -9.17 7.89 -7.13
N ASP A 702 -8.36 7.65 -6.10
CA ASP A 702 -8.66 7.98 -4.70
C ASP A 702 -8.59 9.49 -4.40
N ALA A 703 -7.98 10.29 -5.27
CA ALA A 703 -7.79 11.73 -5.07
C ALA A 703 -8.79 12.61 -5.86
N VAL A 704 -9.65 12.03 -6.70
CA VAL A 704 -10.53 12.78 -7.63
C VAL A 704 -11.43 13.79 -6.91
N GLU A 705 -12.17 13.35 -5.90
CA GLU A 705 -13.16 14.19 -5.21
C GLU A 705 -12.47 15.33 -4.44
N ARG A 706 -11.44 14.99 -3.65
CA ARG A 706 -10.63 15.97 -2.91
C ARG A 706 -10.00 17.01 -3.83
N THR A 707 -9.42 16.59 -4.95
CA THR A 707 -8.78 17.52 -5.90
C THR A 707 -9.81 18.42 -6.57
N ARG A 708 -11.00 17.91 -6.89
CA ARG A 708 -12.09 18.75 -7.42
C ARG A 708 -12.56 19.79 -6.42
N GLU A 709 -12.71 19.42 -5.14
CA GLU A 709 -13.05 20.36 -4.07
C GLU A 709 -11.98 21.45 -3.88
N LEU A 710 -10.71 21.06 -3.88
CA LEU A 710 -9.58 21.98 -3.80
C LEU A 710 -9.63 23.00 -4.94
N ILE A 711 -9.72 22.53 -6.19
CA ILE A 711 -9.79 23.38 -7.39
C ILE A 711 -10.99 24.32 -7.32
N TYR A 712 -12.17 23.80 -6.99
CA TYR A 712 -13.38 24.61 -6.86
C TYR A 712 -13.20 25.75 -5.85
N ASN A 713 -12.58 25.47 -4.71
CA ASN A 713 -12.32 26.47 -3.68
C ASN A 713 -11.31 27.53 -4.13
N ILE A 714 -10.27 27.14 -4.86
CA ILE A 714 -9.27 28.06 -5.44
C ILE A 714 -9.93 28.97 -6.47
N GLU A 715 -10.65 28.40 -7.44
CA GLU A 715 -11.34 29.12 -8.50
C GLU A 715 -12.38 30.08 -7.92
N LYS A 716 -13.16 29.63 -6.92
CA LYS A 716 -14.14 30.47 -6.23
C LYS A 716 -13.48 31.65 -5.51
N LYS A 717 -12.33 31.44 -4.85
CA LYS A 717 -11.57 32.54 -4.21
C LYS A 717 -11.06 33.52 -5.25
N HIS A 718 -10.49 33.04 -6.36
CA HIS A 718 -10.01 33.88 -7.46
C HIS A 718 -11.14 34.68 -8.13
N PHE A 719 -12.28 34.05 -8.39
CA PHE A 719 -13.43 34.73 -8.97
C PHE A 719 -13.98 35.84 -8.04
N ASN A 720 -14.00 35.58 -6.73
CA ASN A 720 -14.43 36.57 -5.73
C ASN A 720 -13.41 37.70 -5.51
N SER A 721 -12.11 37.44 -5.62
CA SER A 721 -11.08 38.48 -5.55
C SER A 721 -11.15 39.41 -6.76
N ILE A 722 -11.35 38.83 -7.96
CA ILE A 722 -11.59 39.60 -9.20
C ILE A 722 -12.85 40.45 -9.06
N LYS A 723 -13.97 39.90 -8.54
CA LYS A 723 -15.20 40.67 -8.28
C LYS A 723 -15.04 41.81 -7.27
N ARG A 724 -14.12 41.70 -6.32
CA ARG A 724 -13.83 42.76 -5.33
C ARG A 724 -12.89 43.83 -5.88
N SER A 725 -12.04 43.49 -6.84
CA SER A 725 -11.14 44.44 -7.51
C SER A 725 -11.75 45.11 -8.75
N SER A 726 -12.89 44.63 -9.25
CA SER A 726 -13.55 45.15 -10.45
C SER A 726 -14.69 46.11 -10.13
N ASN A 727 -14.30 47.36 -9.80
CA ASN A 727 -15.09 48.54 -10.17
C ASN A 727 -14.73 49.05 -11.59
N ASP A 728 -13.91 48.31 -12.33
CA ASP A 728 -13.63 48.57 -13.75
C ASP A 728 -13.91 47.31 -14.59
N GLN A 729 -14.75 47.50 -15.60
CA GLN A 729 -15.35 46.48 -16.45
C GLN A 729 -14.43 45.96 -17.58
N LYS A 730 -14.77 44.74 -18.03
CA LYS A 730 -14.40 44.03 -19.28
C LYS A 730 -13.06 43.29 -19.27
N PHE A 731 -13.05 42.04 -18.81
CA PHE A 731 -12.23 41.01 -19.49
C PHE A 731 -12.66 39.54 -19.30
N PHE A 732 -13.60 39.18 -18.41
CA PHE A 732 -13.97 37.76 -18.24
C PHE A 732 -15.48 37.55 -18.11
N ILE A 733 -16.18 37.66 -19.23
CA ILE A 733 -17.47 37.01 -19.45
C ILE A 733 -17.40 36.42 -20.85
N GLU A 734 -16.95 35.17 -20.95
CA GLU A 734 -17.21 34.16 -22.00
C GLU A 734 -16.13 33.07 -21.94
N GLN A 735 -16.20 32.22 -20.91
CA GLN A 735 -15.77 30.81 -20.95
C GLN A 735 -16.65 30.00 -20.00
#